data_AF-A0A9W4DMP6-F1
#
_entry.id   AF-A0A9W4DMP6-F1
#
_cell.length_a   1.000
_cell.length_b   1.000
_cell.length_c   1.000
_cell.angle_alpha   90.00
_cell.angle_beta   90.00
_cell.angle_gamma   90.00
#
_symmetry.space_group_name_H-M   'P 1'
#
loop_
_entity.id
_entity.type
_entity.pdbx_description
1 polymer ?
#
loop_
_entity_poly.entity_id
_entity_poly.type
_entity_poly.pdbx_seq_one_letter_code
_entity_poly.pdbx_strand_id
1 'polypeptide(L)'
;MSDRAAPIPQTRTAAATAAVPAGATAPGTSRTLRELTRRTLLLLVLVVLATGTLFQAYRGVHSDAVPLKSAGAPGVLAVDTAKDALIEAQKDIDLNDGSTGDFHTRLSVANLSLARAAGGADVAGRQTIQTVTGLIATYSGWIEDAEAQPAMSPLRQAYLSYAVSTLGIEVTGPAADATVMGRLAALHAEQEQSVRRQTDFGPLLWLEWSVALALALALLLLLAEAHRFSGARFRRQLNVPLLAACVLLVAGVAVLVAFTALTHAAMADARTALARPLAGNAIPRAGAQVSGRLADTGFRAAVTGWIPVGGLLLALLVLLGLQPRTNEYRVGAVTLKWPRLRTVGIVATCLVVLAGGGAIVFRATGWQGSVTLLANWTGTEQERFQQQVIDKFEDEYRIHVVYQGSSAESQVLAADVESGTPPDVAILPGPGELAGYAAEGLLTPLDDLVAEGDFASTWVTPVKGTDGKEHTYWLPMKTDLKSMVWHPKDLDAAGVAQAARTPASWCLGMGSDATSGWPGSDWIEDILLQQTDKATYDSWVSGGLSWQHDPRVRRAWTTWGDMVGAGRPDLTPARLTTPFGHAADGVAMKPPTCRLEHQSSIAQGSDGWKAAGAAYVHSADVIPGAVARNSWEVSGDLAAVLHSTPQSAKLIAYLASDEAQRAWAGTRSGFSVKGSVLDGYPDTGMTGTLRDPTALRCYDASDAMPAEVRDAFALAVLRFLADPESLDDQLAILDKIKERTGRSPLTSVCSSH
;
A
#
# COMPACT_ATOMS: atom_id res chain seq x y z
N MET A 1 16.19 57.89 65.73
CA MET A 1 17.06 56.81 66.22
C MET A 1 18.33 56.89 65.38
N SER A 2 19.34 57.67 65.78
CA SER A 2 20.39 57.28 66.74
C SER A 2 20.96 55.91 66.39
N ASP A 3 22.27 55.70 66.23
CA ASP A 3 23.42 56.53 66.55
C ASP A 3 24.67 55.82 65.98
N ARG A 4 25.66 56.63 65.54
CA ARG A 4 27.12 56.54 65.82
C ARG A 4 27.89 55.23 65.47
N ALA A 5 29.16 55.25 65.07
CA ALA A 5 30.22 56.24 65.20
C ALA A 5 31.34 55.99 64.18
N ALA A 6 31.98 57.07 63.74
CA ALA A 6 33.33 57.08 63.16
C ALA A 6 34.40 56.93 64.28
N PRO A 7 35.67 56.72 63.92
CA PRO A 7 36.58 57.87 63.94
C PRO A 7 37.61 57.92 62.78
N ILE A 8 37.96 59.16 62.41
CA ILE A 8 39.08 59.64 61.56
C ILE A 8 40.29 59.91 62.52
N PRO A 9 41.48 60.49 62.18
CA PRO A 9 42.23 60.75 60.93
C PRO A 9 43.76 60.46 61.02
N GLN A 10 44.52 60.71 59.94
CA GLN A 10 45.79 61.49 59.90
C GLN A 10 46.43 61.37 58.50
N THR A 11 46.37 62.37 57.62
CA THR A 11 47.19 63.61 57.45
C THR A 11 48.57 63.43 56.81
N ARG A 12 48.88 64.39 55.90
CA ARG A 12 50.16 64.81 55.28
C ARG A 12 50.52 64.09 53.97
N THR A 13 50.91 64.75 52.88
CA THR A 13 51.33 66.14 52.65
C THR A 13 51.28 66.44 51.15
N ALA A 14 51.07 67.72 50.83
CA ALA A 14 51.15 68.32 49.51
C ALA A 14 52.59 68.44 48.97
N ALA A 15 52.74 68.50 47.64
CA ALA A 15 53.63 69.37 46.85
C ALA A 15 53.62 68.83 45.39
N ALA A 16 52.93 69.47 44.46
CA ALA A 16 53.37 70.65 43.70
C ALA A 16 54.46 70.34 42.64
N THR A 17 54.02 70.49 41.39
CA THR A 17 54.69 71.16 40.26
C THR A 17 55.97 70.58 39.62
N ALA A 18 55.76 70.17 38.36
CA ALA A 18 56.41 70.71 37.14
C ALA A 18 57.67 70.01 36.55
N ALA A 19 57.44 69.56 35.30
CA ALA A 19 58.25 69.72 34.08
C ALA A 19 59.26 68.62 33.63
N VAL A 20 58.84 67.91 32.55
CA VAL A 20 59.56 67.55 31.28
C VAL A 20 60.76 66.56 31.38
N PRO A 21 61.11 65.65 30.40
CA PRO A 21 60.70 65.49 28.98
C PRO A 21 60.38 64.04 28.48
N ALA A 22 59.88 63.99 27.22
CA ALA A 22 60.11 63.01 26.15
C ALA A 22 60.31 61.50 26.45
N GLY A 23 59.45 60.70 25.81
CA GLY A 23 59.83 59.39 25.27
C GLY A 23 59.25 58.16 25.97
N ALA A 24 58.00 57.80 25.64
CA ALA A 24 57.54 56.42 25.78
C ALA A 24 56.36 56.16 24.82
N THR A 25 56.67 55.66 23.63
CA THR A 25 55.69 55.03 22.74
C THR A 25 55.08 53.81 23.43
N ALA A 26 53.75 53.76 23.55
CA ALA A 26 53.02 52.57 23.96
C ALA A 26 53.38 51.36 23.06
N PRO A 27 53.45 50.13 23.58
CA PRO A 27 53.78 48.95 22.78
C PRO A 27 52.60 48.62 21.86
N GLY A 28 52.65 49.13 20.62
CA GLY A 28 51.74 48.72 19.57
C GLY A 28 51.96 47.25 19.22
N THR A 29 50.93 46.42 19.40
CA THR A 29 50.88 45.08 18.77
C THR A 29 51.31 45.21 17.31
N SER A 30 52.37 44.51 16.89
CA SER A 30 52.90 44.66 15.53
C SER A 30 51.79 44.43 14.50
N ARG A 31 51.67 45.29 13.46
CA ARG A 31 50.69 45.11 12.36
C ARG A 31 50.77 43.70 11.76
N THR A 32 51.98 43.12 11.75
CA THR A 32 52.28 41.76 11.29
C THR A 32 51.59 40.66 12.11
N LEU A 33 51.54 40.78 13.46
CA LEU A 33 50.89 39.79 14.32
C LEU A 33 49.37 39.76 14.08
N ARG A 34 48.75 40.93 13.90
CA ARG A 34 47.30 41.05 13.66
C ARG A 34 46.92 40.45 12.30
N GLU A 35 47.75 40.67 11.29
CA GLU A 35 47.56 40.13 9.94
C GLU A 35 47.75 38.61 9.89
N LEU A 36 48.79 38.07 10.54
CA LEU A 36 49.00 36.62 10.66
C LEU A 36 47.83 35.94 11.39
N THR A 37 47.40 36.51 12.52
CA THR A 37 46.26 35.96 13.30
C THR A 37 44.97 35.93 12.47
N ARG A 38 44.69 37.00 11.71
CA ARG A 38 43.51 37.07 10.84
C ARG A 38 43.56 36.03 9.72
N ARG A 39 44.71 35.84 9.08
CA ARG A 39 44.91 34.85 8.02
C ARG A 39 44.77 33.43 8.53
N THR A 40 45.35 33.10 9.68
CA THR A 40 45.19 31.77 10.30
C THR A 40 43.73 31.49 10.65
N LEU A 41 43.01 32.45 11.25
CA LEU A 41 41.59 32.29 11.56
C LEU A 41 40.75 32.07 10.28
N LEU A 42 40.99 32.87 9.25
CA LEU A 42 40.28 32.79 7.99
C LEU A 42 40.52 31.44 7.26
N LEU A 43 41.77 30.96 7.25
CA LEU A 43 42.13 29.65 6.71
C LEU A 43 41.45 28.51 7.47
N LEU A 44 41.44 28.54 8.80
CA LEU A 44 40.79 27.51 9.61
C LEU A 44 39.27 27.49 9.42
N VAL A 45 38.63 28.66 9.33
CA VAL A 45 37.20 28.76 9.03
C VAL A 45 36.90 28.18 7.65
N LEU A 46 37.70 28.50 6.63
CA LEU A 46 37.53 27.96 5.29
C LEU A 46 37.82 26.46 5.21
N VAL A 47 38.77 25.93 5.97
CA VAL A 47 38.98 24.47 6.08
C VAL A 47 37.71 23.81 6.61
N VAL A 48 37.15 24.31 7.72
CA VAL A 48 35.92 23.73 8.31
C VAL A 48 34.74 23.81 7.34
N LEU A 49 34.53 24.97 6.70
CA LEU A 49 33.45 25.16 5.73
C LEU A 49 33.63 24.26 4.50
N ALA A 50 34.80 24.28 3.87
CA ALA A 50 35.08 23.48 2.68
C ALA A 50 34.97 21.98 2.97
N THR A 51 35.53 21.50 4.09
CA THR A 51 35.40 20.10 4.50
C THR A 51 33.96 19.72 4.79
N GLY A 52 33.18 20.58 5.47
CA GLY A 52 31.77 20.34 5.76
C GLY A 52 30.91 20.27 4.48
N THR A 53 31.11 21.20 3.55
CA THR A 53 30.37 21.20 2.28
C THR A 53 30.79 20.05 1.36
N LEU A 54 32.09 19.72 1.29
CA LEU A 54 32.58 18.56 0.54
C LEU A 54 32.04 17.25 1.12
N PHE A 55 31.97 17.14 2.44
CA PHE A 55 31.39 15.98 3.10
C PHE A 55 29.92 15.79 2.72
N GLN A 56 29.11 16.87 2.77
CA GLN A 56 27.70 16.80 2.40
C GLN A 56 27.51 16.49 0.91
N ALA A 57 28.19 17.23 0.02
CA ALA A 57 28.12 17.02 -1.42
C ALA A 57 28.55 15.60 -1.83
N TYR A 58 29.59 15.06 -1.19
CA TYR A 58 30.04 13.70 -1.45
C TYR A 58 29.05 12.65 -0.94
N ARG A 59 28.55 12.83 0.28
CA ARG A 59 27.58 11.93 0.91
C ARG A 59 26.26 11.90 0.13
N GLY A 60 25.79 13.03 -0.38
CA GLY A 60 24.55 13.12 -1.16
C GLY A 60 24.55 12.31 -2.46
N VAL A 61 25.72 11.98 -3.01
CA VAL A 61 25.84 11.12 -4.20
C VAL A 61 26.06 9.65 -3.82
N HIS A 62 26.73 9.38 -2.70
CA HIS A 62 27.16 8.03 -2.32
C HIS A 62 26.20 7.35 -1.34
N SER A 63 25.28 8.08 -0.70
CA SER A 63 24.26 7.50 0.19
C SER A 63 23.35 6.52 -0.53
N ASP A 64 23.11 6.74 -1.82
CA ASP A 64 22.10 6.03 -2.59
C ASP A 64 22.72 4.88 -3.40
N ALA A 65 24.04 4.92 -3.62
CA ALA A 65 24.76 3.91 -4.40
C ALA A 65 24.79 2.53 -3.72
N VAL A 66 24.79 2.47 -2.38
CA VAL A 66 24.76 1.20 -1.63
C VAL A 66 23.35 0.60 -1.61
N PRO A 67 22.29 1.33 -1.21
CA PRO A 67 20.90 0.86 -1.33
C PRO A 67 20.51 0.40 -2.75
N LEU A 68 20.95 1.15 -3.78
CA LEU A 68 20.71 0.76 -5.17
C LEU A 68 21.32 -0.60 -5.51
N LYS A 69 22.55 -0.86 -5.05
CA LYS A 69 23.24 -2.13 -5.27
C LYS A 69 22.62 -3.28 -4.48
N SER A 70 22.26 -3.05 -3.22
CA SER A 70 21.81 -4.11 -2.31
C SER A 70 20.34 -4.47 -2.44
N ALA A 71 19.50 -3.52 -2.85
CA ALA A 71 18.05 -3.68 -2.82
C ALA A 71 17.35 -3.17 -4.09
N GLY A 72 17.68 -1.96 -4.57
CA GLY A 72 16.98 -1.34 -5.70
C GLY A 72 17.09 -2.13 -7.02
N ALA A 73 18.33 -2.32 -7.51
CA ALA A 73 18.56 -3.05 -8.75
C ALA A 73 18.18 -4.56 -8.66
N PRO A 74 18.51 -5.29 -7.58
CA PRO A 74 18.00 -6.65 -7.39
C PRO A 74 16.48 -6.73 -7.35
N GLY A 75 15.81 -5.72 -6.77
CA GLY A 75 14.35 -5.65 -6.71
C GLY A 75 13.70 -5.61 -8.09
N VAL A 76 14.12 -4.67 -8.94
CA VAL A 76 13.60 -4.53 -10.31
C VAL A 76 13.77 -5.83 -11.11
N LEU A 77 14.97 -6.42 -11.05
CA LEU A 77 15.26 -7.69 -11.73
C LEU A 77 14.44 -8.86 -11.18
N ALA A 78 14.13 -8.86 -9.88
CA ALA A 78 13.32 -9.89 -9.27
C ALA A 78 11.85 -9.78 -9.71
N VAL A 79 11.31 -8.56 -9.86
CA VAL A 79 9.96 -8.37 -10.45
C VAL A 79 9.92 -8.87 -11.89
N ASP A 80 10.93 -8.55 -12.72
CA ASP A 80 11.04 -9.08 -14.08
C ASP A 80 11.15 -10.60 -14.10
N THR A 81 11.93 -11.19 -13.18
CA THR A 81 12.04 -12.66 -13.05
C THR A 81 10.70 -13.29 -12.70
N ALA A 82 9.92 -12.66 -11.80
CA ALA A 82 8.60 -13.16 -11.44
C ALA A 82 7.62 -13.11 -12.63
N LYS A 83 7.59 -12.00 -13.37
CA LYS A 83 6.77 -11.84 -14.57
C LYS A 83 7.13 -12.88 -15.64
N ASP A 84 8.42 -13.02 -15.94
CA ASP A 84 8.93 -13.97 -16.93
C ASP A 84 8.54 -15.40 -16.55
N ALA A 85 8.76 -15.78 -15.29
CA ALA A 85 8.40 -17.11 -14.79
C ALA A 85 6.89 -17.40 -14.88
N LEU A 86 6.02 -16.43 -14.60
CA LEU A 86 4.57 -16.60 -14.70
C LEU A 86 4.07 -16.73 -16.15
N ILE A 87 4.60 -15.91 -17.07
CA ILE A 87 4.29 -16.02 -18.52
C ILE A 87 4.70 -17.41 -19.03
N GLU A 88 5.91 -17.82 -18.65
CA GLU A 88 6.45 -19.12 -19.01
C GLU A 88 5.61 -20.24 -18.33
N ALA A 89 5.14 -20.08 -17.10
CA ALA A 89 4.24 -21.06 -16.45
C ALA A 89 2.92 -21.22 -17.22
N GLN A 90 2.28 -20.13 -17.64
CA GLN A 90 1.05 -20.18 -18.44
C GLN A 90 1.27 -20.90 -19.77
N LYS A 91 2.39 -20.61 -20.44
CA LYS A 91 2.74 -21.25 -21.71
C LYS A 91 2.92 -22.76 -21.60
N ASP A 92 3.44 -23.26 -20.48
CA ASP A 92 3.56 -24.71 -20.25
C ASP A 92 2.18 -25.36 -20.13
N ILE A 93 1.19 -24.68 -19.52
CA ILE A 93 -0.20 -25.13 -19.46
C ILE A 93 -0.82 -25.17 -20.87
N ASP A 94 -0.63 -24.10 -21.65
CA ASP A 94 -1.18 -23.99 -23.00
C ASP A 94 -0.60 -25.04 -23.96
N LEU A 95 0.67 -25.40 -23.82
CA LEU A 95 1.38 -26.33 -24.71
C LEU A 95 1.23 -27.81 -24.35
N ASN A 96 1.07 -28.14 -23.07
CA ASN A 96 1.10 -29.52 -22.58
C ASN A 96 -0.26 -30.07 -22.13
N ASP A 97 -1.36 -29.46 -22.57
CA ASP A 97 -2.72 -29.82 -22.12
C ASP A 97 -2.84 -29.87 -20.57
N GLY A 98 -2.06 -29.07 -19.83
CA GLY A 98 -2.08 -29.03 -18.35
C GLY A 98 -1.16 -30.03 -17.63
N SER A 99 0.10 -30.18 -18.06
CA SER A 99 1.13 -30.92 -17.29
C SER A 99 1.94 -29.97 -16.39
N THR A 100 2.06 -30.28 -15.10
CA THR A 100 2.46 -29.30 -14.06
C THR A 100 3.89 -29.35 -13.53
N GLY A 101 4.72 -30.30 -13.96
CA GLY A 101 6.08 -30.43 -13.43
C GLY A 101 6.90 -29.14 -13.57
N ASP A 102 6.85 -28.54 -14.76
CA ASP A 102 7.54 -27.27 -15.04
C ASP A 102 6.73 -26.05 -14.53
N PHE A 103 5.40 -26.16 -14.47
CA PHE A 103 4.49 -25.13 -13.94
C PHE A 103 4.80 -24.79 -12.46
N HIS A 104 4.78 -25.78 -11.56
CA HIS A 104 5.03 -25.54 -10.13
C HIS A 104 6.47 -25.05 -9.88
N THR A 105 7.41 -25.49 -10.71
CA THR A 105 8.79 -25.00 -10.68
C THR A 105 8.85 -23.51 -10.99
N ARG A 106 8.16 -23.07 -12.06
CA ARG A 106 8.09 -21.66 -12.45
C ARG A 106 7.33 -20.82 -11.41
N LEU A 107 6.26 -21.36 -10.82
CA LEU A 107 5.53 -20.72 -9.71
C LEU A 107 6.44 -20.46 -8.49
N SER A 108 7.27 -21.46 -8.15
CA SER A 108 8.24 -21.34 -7.06
C SER A 108 9.30 -20.27 -7.35
N VAL A 109 9.76 -20.17 -8.61
CA VAL A 109 10.66 -19.10 -9.05
C VAL A 109 9.99 -17.73 -8.94
N ALA A 110 8.72 -17.61 -9.30
CA ALA A 110 7.97 -16.36 -9.17
C ALA A 110 7.86 -15.92 -7.71
N ASN A 111 7.41 -16.79 -6.81
CA ASN A 111 7.27 -16.49 -5.38
C ASN A 111 8.62 -16.16 -4.71
N LEU A 112 9.69 -16.90 -5.02
CA LEU A 112 11.02 -16.59 -4.49
C LEU A 112 11.54 -15.22 -4.98
N SER A 113 11.22 -14.87 -6.23
CA SER A 113 11.61 -13.58 -6.80
C SER A 113 10.82 -12.43 -6.17
N LEU A 114 9.52 -12.62 -5.93
CA LEU A 114 8.69 -11.66 -5.20
C LEU A 114 9.20 -11.41 -3.78
N ALA A 115 9.56 -12.47 -3.05
CA ALA A 115 10.16 -12.35 -1.73
C ALA A 115 11.48 -11.54 -1.76
N ARG A 116 12.29 -11.67 -2.82
CA ARG A 116 13.49 -10.84 -3.01
C ARG A 116 13.15 -9.39 -3.34
N ALA A 117 12.13 -9.15 -4.16
CA ALA A 117 11.67 -7.82 -4.51
C ALA A 117 11.18 -7.04 -3.28
N ALA A 118 10.57 -7.73 -2.31
CA ALA A 118 10.07 -7.13 -1.07
C ALA A 118 11.16 -6.46 -0.24
N GLY A 119 12.41 -6.95 -0.31
CA GLY A 119 13.54 -6.39 0.45
C GLY A 119 13.95 -4.97 0.03
N GLY A 120 13.57 -4.52 -1.16
CA GLY A 120 13.82 -3.17 -1.67
C GLY A 120 12.57 -2.32 -1.87
N ALA A 121 11.38 -2.88 -1.62
CA ALA A 121 10.11 -2.19 -1.75
C ALA A 121 9.80 -1.35 -0.50
N ASP A 122 9.07 -0.26 -0.69
CA ASP A 122 8.47 0.50 0.41
C ASP A 122 7.19 -0.20 0.91
N VAL A 123 6.36 0.50 1.71
CA VAL A 123 5.15 -0.10 2.29
C VAL A 123 4.16 -0.52 1.19
N ALA A 124 3.88 0.38 0.23
CA ALA A 124 2.97 0.12 -0.87
C ALA A 124 3.46 -1.00 -1.79
N GLY A 125 4.76 -1.01 -2.12
CA GLY A 125 5.34 -2.08 -2.92
C GLY A 125 5.30 -3.45 -2.23
N ARG A 126 5.49 -3.51 -0.90
CA ARG A 126 5.36 -4.78 -0.15
C ARG A 126 3.93 -5.31 -0.13
N GLN A 127 2.94 -4.43 0.05
CA GLN A 127 1.52 -4.80 -0.03
C GLN A 127 1.11 -5.27 -1.42
N THR A 128 1.64 -4.62 -2.46
CA THR A 128 1.44 -5.08 -3.84
C THR A 128 1.97 -6.49 -4.03
N ILE A 129 3.15 -6.79 -3.46
CA ILE A 129 3.74 -8.14 -3.50
C ILE A 129 2.85 -9.15 -2.77
N GLN A 130 2.35 -8.82 -1.57
CA GLN A 130 1.44 -9.69 -0.80
C GLN A 130 0.17 -10.00 -1.60
N THR A 131 -0.46 -8.96 -2.18
CA THR A 131 -1.64 -9.13 -3.05
C THR A 131 -1.35 -10.06 -4.21
N VAL A 132 -0.23 -9.84 -4.90
CA VAL A 132 0.18 -10.67 -6.04
C VAL A 132 0.41 -12.12 -5.59
N THR A 133 1.02 -12.35 -4.43
CA THR A 133 1.21 -13.71 -3.90
C THR A 133 -0.14 -14.40 -3.61
N GLY A 134 -1.13 -13.70 -3.05
CA GLY A 134 -2.48 -14.24 -2.87
C GLY A 134 -3.15 -14.59 -4.20
N LEU A 135 -3.09 -13.69 -5.19
CA LEU A 135 -3.63 -13.93 -6.54
C LEU A 135 -2.91 -15.07 -7.27
N ILE A 136 -1.60 -15.25 -7.05
CA ILE A 136 -0.82 -16.38 -7.57
C ILE A 136 -1.31 -17.70 -6.97
N ALA A 137 -1.65 -17.72 -5.68
CA ALA A 137 -2.23 -18.90 -5.03
C ALA A 137 -3.60 -19.25 -5.63
N THR A 138 -4.46 -18.24 -5.84
CA THR A 138 -5.74 -18.40 -6.56
C THR A 138 -5.53 -18.96 -7.97
N TYR A 139 -4.59 -18.39 -8.73
CA TYR A 139 -4.25 -18.87 -10.07
C TYR A 139 -3.82 -20.35 -10.07
N SER A 140 -2.93 -20.74 -9.15
CA SER A 140 -2.51 -22.15 -9.01
C SER A 140 -3.68 -23.07 -8.66
N GLY A 141 -4.54 -22.65 -7.75
CA GLY A 141 -5.72 -23.41 -7.35
C GLY A 141 -6.65 -23.70 -8.53
N TRP A 142 -6.91 -22.72 -9.39
CA TRP A 142 -7.72 -22.93 -10.59
C TRP A 142 -7.08 -23.89 -11.60
N ILE A 143 -5.75 -23.87 -11.76
CA ILE A 143 -5.04 -24.82 -12.61
C ILE A 143 -5.15 -26.25 -12.06
N GLU A 144 -4.96 -26.43 -10.75
CA GLU A 144 -5.09 -27.72 -10.08
C GLU A 144 -6.52 -28.27 -10.19
N ASP A 145 -7.53 -27.43 -10.00
CA ASP A 145 -8.94 -27.80 -10.20
C ASP A 145 -9.22 -28.17 -11.67
N ALA A 146 -8.61 -27.48 -12.64
CA ALA A 146 -8.75 -27.79 -14.06
C ALA A 146 -8.17 -29.18 -14.41
N GLU A 147 -7.06 -29.56 -13.79
CA GLU A 147 -6.39 -30.86 -14.01
C GLU A 147 -7.14 -32.04 -13.39
N ALA A 148 -7.86 -31.79 -12.31
CA ALA A 148 -8.76 -32.77 -11.74
C ALA A 148 -9.96 -33.09 -12.66
N GLN A 149 -10.20 -32.28 -13.71
CA GLN A 149 -11.31 -32.45 -14.64
C GLN A 149 -10.90 -33.16 -15.95
N PRO A 150 -11.80 -33.95 -16.56
CA PRO A 150 -11.56 -34.51 -17.90
C PRO A 150 -11.28 -33.43 -18.95
N ALA A 151 -10.43 -33.73 -19.94
CA ALA A 151 -9.98 -32.78 -20.96
C ALA A 151 -11.11 -32.02 -21.68
N MET A 152 -12.23 -32.71 -21.95
CA MET A 152 -13.41 -32.17 -22.65
C MET A 152 -14.50 -31.61 -21.71
N SER A 153 -14.25 -31.57 -20.40
CA SER A 153 -15.22 -31.07 -19.43
C SER A 153 -15.43 -29.56 -19.56
N PRO A 154 -16.67 -29.05 -19.53
CA PRO A 154 -16.92 -27.61 -19.49
C PRO A 154 -16.35 -26.95 -18.21
N LEU A 155 -16.22 -27.70 -17.10
CA LEU A 155 -15.57 -27.21 -15.88
C LEU A 155 -14.09 -26.94 -16.10
N ARG A 156 -13.38 -27.82 -16.83
CA ARG A 156 -11.97 -27.61 -17.13
C ARG A 156 -11.75 -26.29 -17.86
N GLN A 157 -12.59 -26.01 -18.86
CA GLN A 157 -12.54 -24.77 -19.62
C GLN A 157 -12.85 -23.55 -18.74
N ALA A 158 -13.83 -23.67 -17.85
CA ALA A 158 -14.17 -22.61 -16.90
C ALA A 158 -13.01 -22.30 -15.94
N TYR A 159 -12.42 -23.30 -15.30
CA TYR A 159 -11.29 -23.09 -14.38
C TYR A 159 -10.07 -22.50 -15.09
N LEU A 160 -9.74 -22.98 -16.30
CA LEU A 160 -8.67 -22.37 -17.10
C LEU A 160 -8.98 -20.90 -17.45
N SER A 161 -10.24 -20.59 -17.77
CA SER A 161 -10.66 -19.22 -18.03
C SER A 161 -10.50 -18.32 -16.79
N TYR A 162 -10.84 -18.81 -15.60
CA TYR A 162 -10.66 -18.06 -14.35
C TYR A 162 -9.18 -17.86 -14.01
N ALA A 163 -8.36 -18.89 -14.24
CA ALA A 163 -6.91 -18.81 -14.06
C ALA A 163 -6.30 -17.72 -14.97
N VAL A 164 -6.63 -17.75 -16.26
CA VAL A 164 -6.15 -16.75 -17.24
C VAL A 164 -6.63 -15.34 -16.88
N SER A 165 -7.88 -15.18 -16.45
CA SER A 165 -8.43 -13.89 -16.00
C SER A 165 -7.66 -13.34 -14.79
N THR A 166 -7.43 -14.19 -13.78
CA THR A 166 -6.68 -13.83 -12.56
C THR A 166 -5.23 -13.41 -12.88
N LEU A 167 -4.58 -14.14 -13.80
CA LEU A 167 -3.20 -13.83 -14.21
C LEU A 167 -3.14 -12.54 -15.04
N GLY A 168 -4.04 -12.39 -16.01
CA GLY A 168 -4.25 -11.15 -16.75
C GLY A 168 -3.16 -10.77 -17.76
N ILE A 169 -2.59 -11.73 -18.49
CA ILE A 169 -1.53 -11.47 -19.50
C ILE A 169 -2.03 -10.53 -20.63
N GLU A 170 -3.26 -10.73 -21.10
CA GLU A 170 -3.83 -9.98 -22.23
C GLU A 170 -4.75 -8.83 -21.81
N VAL A 171 -4.99 -8.66 -20.50
CA VAL A 171 -5.89 -7.63 -19.96
C VAL A 171 -5.22 -6.27 -20.04
N THR A 172 -5.97 -5.26 -20.52
CA THR A 172 -5.47 -3.89 -20.69
C THR A 172 -6.45 -2.87 -20.12
N GLY A 173 -5.97 -1.64 -19.90
CA GLY A 173 -6.78 -0.56 -19.30
C GLY A 173 -6.96 -0.74 -17.79
N PRO A 174 -7.96 -0.07 -17.18
CA PRO A 174 -8.16 -0.06 -15.72
C PRO A 174 -8.42 -1.45 -15.11
N ALA A 175 -8.92 -2.39 -15.90
CA ALA A 175 -9.13 -3.77 -15.45
C ALA A 175 -7.80 -4.52 -15.20
N ALA A 176 -6.70 -4.10 -15.84
CA ALA A 176 -5.40 -4.74 -15.66
C ALA A 176 -4.86 -4.53 -14.24
N ASP A 177 -5.23 -3.44 -13.57
CA ASP A 177 -4.77 -3.13 -12.21
C ASP A 177 -5.28 -4.14 -11.16
N ALA A 178 -6.33 -4.90 -11.48
CA ALA A 178 -6.83 -5.98 -10.65
C ALA A 178 -6.01 -7.28 -10.77
N THR A 179 -5.28 -7.48 -11.87
CA THR A 179 -4.65 -8.76 -12.21
C THR A 179 -3.23 -8.89 -11.66
N VAL A 180 -2.70 -10.12 -11.62
CA VAL A 180 -1.29 -10.38 -11.24
C VAL A 180 -0.33 -9.58 -12.13
N MET A 181 -0.50 -9.66 -13.45
CA MET A 181 0.44 -9.05 -14.39
C MET A 181 0.38 -7.52 -14.40
N GLY A 182 -0.80 -6.91 -14.24
CA GLY A 182 -0.91 -5.46 -14.13
C GLY A 182 -0.26 -4.92 -12.85
N ARG A 183 -0.47 -5.60 -11.71
CA ARG A 183 0.19 -5.24 -10.44
C ARG A 183 1.70 -5.38 -10.50
N LEU A 184 2.21 -6.44 -11.12
CA LEU A 184 3.65 -6.59 -11.34
C LEU A 184 4.21 -5.52 -12.29
N ALA A 185 3.43 -5.06 -13.27
CA ALA A 185 3.82 -3.94 -14.12
C ALA A 185 3.88 -2.62 -13.34
N ALA A 186 2.89 -2.35 -12.48
CA ALA A 186 2.88 -1.19 -11.59
C ALA A 186 4.06 -1.20 -10.61
N LEU A 187 4.30 -2.34 -9.95
CA LEU A 187 5.43 -2.54 -9.03
C LEU A 187 6.78 -2.34 -9.74
N HIS A 188 6.94 -2.87 -10.96
CA HIS A 188 8.14 -2.63 -11.76
C HIS A 188 8.33 -1.13 -12.04
N ALA A 189 7.27 -0.43 -12.48
CA ALA A 189 7.33 0.99 -12.79
C ALA A 189 7.70 1.84 -11.55
N GLU A 190 7.15 1.49 -10.38
CA GLU A 190 7.46 2.14 -9.11
C GLU A 190 8.92 1.93 -8.70
N GLN A 191 9.40 0.69 -8.77
CA GLN A 191 10.79 0.37 -8.44
C GLN A 191 11.77 1.02 -9.43
N GLU A 192 11.44 1.05 -10.71
CA GLU A 192 12.22 1.78 -11.72
C GLU A 192 12.25 3.28 -11.37
N GLN A 193 11.12 3.88 -11.01
CA GLN A 193 11.07 5.28 -10.60
C GLN A 193 11.90 5.53 -9.34
N SER A 194 11.91 4.59 -8.39
CA SER A 194 12.77 4.65 -7.21
C SER A 194 14.25 4.63 -7.59
N VAL A 195 14.66 3.76 -8.51
CA VAL A 195 16.02 3.74 -9.09
C VAL A 195 16.32 5.06 -9.80
N ARG A 196 15.38 5.62 -10.57
CA ARG A 196 15.57 6.93 -11.22
C ARG A 196 15.81 8.04 -10.20
N ARG A 197 15.01 8.09 -9.13
CA ARG A 197 15.17 9.07 -8.03
C ARG A 197 16.54 8.94 -7.35
N GLN A 198 16.99 7.71 -7.09
CA GLN A 198 18.30 7.43 -6.46
C GLN A 198 19.50 7.74 -7.37
N THR A 199 19.30 7.81 -8.69
CA THR A 199 20.37 8.02 -9.66
C THR A 199 20.39 9.42 -10.27
N ASP A 200 19.36 10.25 -10.01
CA ASP A 200 19.26 11.61 -10.54
C ASP A 200 20.19 12.58 -9.80
N PHE A 201 21.06 13.25 -10.57
CA PHE A 201 21.90 14.33 -10.06
C PHE A 201 21.16 15.66 -10.18
N GLY A 202 20.25 15.90 -9.24
CA GLY A 202 19.37 17.07 -9.23
C GLY A 202 20.10 18.43 -9.09
N PRO A 203 19.39 19.55 -9.32
CA PRO A 203 19.96 20.91 -9.25
C PRO A 203 20.50 21.27 -7.86
N LEU A 204 19.95 20.67 -6.79
CA LEU A 204 20.44 20.82 -5.42
C LEU A 204 21.86 20.23 -5.26
N LEU A 205 22.09 19.01 -5.75
CA LEU A 205 23.42 18.38 -5.72
C LEU A 205 24.43 19.16 -6.57
N TRP A 206 24.01 19.69 -7.72
CA TRP A 206 24.82 20.60 -8.53
C TRP A 206 25.22 21.86 -7.76
N LEU A 207 24.28 22.46 -7.03
CA LEU A 207 24.55 23.63 -6.19
C LEU A 207 25.52 23.29 -5.06
N GLU A 208 25.32 22.17 -4.38
CA GLU A 208 26.19 21.71 -3.29
C GLU A 208 27.63 21.49 -3.76
N TRP A 209 27.82 20.80 -4.89
CA TRP A 209 29.14 20.60 -5.49
C TRP A 209 29.76 21.92 -5.96
N SER A 210 28.96 22.82 -6.53
CA SER A 210 29.45 24.14 -6.96
C SER A 210 29.96 24.97 -5.78
N VAL A 211 29.21 24.99 -4.67
CA VAL A 211 29.59 25.67 -3.43
C VAL A 211 30.84 25.02 -2.81
N ALA A 212 30.89 23.69 -2.76
CA ALA A 212 32.04 22.96 -2.22
C ALA A 212 33.33 23.24 -3.02
N LEU A 213 33.24 23.25 -4.35
CA LEU A 213 34.37 23.56 -5.23
C LEU A 213 34.78 25.04 -5.13
N ALA A 214 33.83 25.97 -5.01
CA ALA A 214 34.12 27.39 -4.82
C ALA A 214 34.85 27.64 -3.49
N LEU A 215 34.43 27.00 -2.40
CA LEU A 215 35.09 27.07 -1.09
C LEU A 215 36.48 26.44 -1.11
N ALA A 216 36.64 25.30 -1.78
CA ALA A 216 37.94 24.66 -1.97
C ALA A 216 38.90 25.54 -2.79
N LEU A 217 38.41 26.19 -3.86
CA LEU A 217 39.20 27.13 -4.66
C LEU A 217 39.60 28.37 -3.85
N ALA A 218 38.67 28.93 -3.07
CA ALA A 218 38.96 30.06 -2.17
C ALA A 218 40.03 29.69 -1.13
N LEU A 219 39.93 28.50 -0.53
CA LEU A 219 40.93 27.97 0.41
C LEU A 219 42.29 27.80 -0.28
N LEU A 220 42.33 27.26 -1.49
CA LEU A 220 43.57 27.08 -2.26
C LEU A 220 44.26 28.42 -2.58
N LEU A 221 43.49 29.41 -3.04
CA LEU A 221 44.00 30.75 -3.34
C LEU A 221 44.58 31.41 -2.08
N LEU A 222 43.91 31.29 -0.93
CA LEU A 222 44.38 31.84 0.34
C LEU A 222 45.60 31.10 0.89
N LEU A 223 45.69 29.77 0.72
CA LEU A 223 46.90 29.00 1.05
C LEU A 223 48.09 29.43 0.17
N ALA A 224 47.87 29.63 -1.13
CA ALA A 224 48.89 30.10 -2.06
C ALA A 224 49.36 31.54 -1.73
N GLU A 225 48.42 32.42 -1.37
CA GLU A 225 48.74 33.78 -0.91
C GLU A 225 49.53 33.75 0.41
N ALA A 226 49.12 32.92 1.37
CA ALA A 226 49.83 32.73 2.63
C ALA A 226 51.25 32.18 2.42
N HIS A 227 51.42 31.27 1.47
CA HIS A 227 52.74 30.76 1.07
C HIS A 227 53.62 31.87 0.48
N ARG A 228 53.11 32.65 -0.49
CA ARG A 228 53.82 33.79 -1.10
C ARG A 228 54.20 34.85 -0.07
N PHE A 229 53.26 35.20 0.83
CA PHE A 229 53.51 36.14 1.93
C PHE A 229 54.65 35.66 2.83
N SER A 230 54.68 34.36 3.16
CA SER A 230 55.72 33.79 4.00
C SER A 230 57.12 33.82 3.33
N GLY A 231 57.18 33.61 2.01
CA GLY A 231 58.42 33.69 1.24
C GLY A 231 58.95 35.12 1.12
N ALA A 232 58.08 36.07 0.78
CA ALA A 232 58.45 37.48 0.61
C ALA A 232 58.88 38.16 1.94
N ARG A 233 58.21 37.84 3.06
CA ARG A 233 58.42 38.50 4.35
C ARG A 233 59.60 37.92 5.15
N PHE A 234 59.86 36.62 5.04
CA PHE A 234 60.77 35.91 5.95
C PHE A 234 61.99 35.26 5.28
N ARG A 235 62.28 35.57 4.00
CA ARG A 235 63.45 35.11 3.23
C ARG A 235 63.71 33.59 3.27
N ARG A 236 62.66 32.77 3.40
CA ARG A 236 62.73 31.31 3.18
C ARG A 236 62.16 31.02 1.79
N GLN A 237 62.83 30.16 1.03
CA GLN A 237 62.37 29.82 -0.32
C GLN A 237 61.08 28.98 -0.31
N LEU A 238 60.82 28.14 0.70
CA LEU A 238 59.67 27.22 0.74
C LEU A 238 59.09 27.04 2.15
N ASN A 239 57.79 27.28 2.33
CA ASN A 239 57.01 26.85 3.52
C ASN A 239 56.39 25.48 3.24
N VAL A 240 57.11 24.42 3.59
CA VAL A 240 56.76 23.02 3.30
C VAL A 240 55.38 22.62 3.84
N PRO A 241 54.98 22.94 5.09
CA PRO A 241 53.64 22.63 5.59
C PRO A 241 52.49 23.24 4.77
N LEU A 242 52.60 24.50 4.34
CA LEU A 242 51.56 25.15 3.53
C LEU A 242 51.49 24.58 2.11
N LEU A 243 52.64 24.21 1.54
CA LEU A 243 52.69 23.57 0.23
C LEU A 243 52.08 22.16 0.28
N ALA A 244 52.37 21.41 1.35
CA ALA A 244 51.72 20.13 1.62
C ALA A 244 50.20 20.27 1.81
N ALA A 245 49.72 21.35 2.44
CA ALA A 245 48.29 21.64 2.54
C ALA A 245 47.64 21.91 1.18
N CYS A 246 48.29 22.67 0.29
CA CYS A 246 47.82 22.87 -1.09
C CYS A 246 47.73 21.54 -1.86
N VAL A 247 48.77 20.71 -1.79
CA VAL A 247 48.81 19.41 -2.47
C VAL A 247 47.72 18.49 -1.94
N LEU A 248 47.56 18.42 -0.61
CA LEU A 248 46.52 17.60 0.03
C LEU A 248 45.11 18.04 -0.38
N LEU A 249 44.85 19.35 -0.44
CA LEU A 249 43.55 19.90 -0.86
C LEU A 249 43.26 19.57 -2.33
N VAL A 250 44.21 19.81 -3.22
CA VAL A 250 44.04 19.54 -4.67
C VAL A 250 43.87 18.05 -4.93
N ALA A 251 44.75 17.21 -4.37
CA ALA A 251 44.67 15.76 -4.55
C ALA A 251 43.38 15.19 -3.94
N GLY A 252 43.00 15.63 -2.74
CA GLY A 252 41.77 15.20 -2.07
C GLY A 252 40.52 15.56 -2.87
N VAL A 253 40.40 16.82 -3.31
CA VAL A 253 39.26 17.26 -4.14
C VAL A 253 39.23 16.53 -5.48
N ALA A 254 40.37 16.33 -6.14
CA ALA A 254 40.45 15.60 -7.41
C ALA A 254 39.97 14.15 -7.26
N VAL A 255 40.38 13.46 -6.19
CA VAL A 255 39.92 12.09 -5.89
C VAL A 255 38.42 12.06 -5.62
N LEU A 256 37.90 12.98 -4.80
CA LEU A 256 36.46 13.05 -4.49
C LEU A 256 35.61 13.31 -5.75
N VAL A 257 36.04 14.23 -6.61
CA VAL A 257 35.36 14.52 -7.88
C VAL A 257 35.42 13.30 -8.81
N ALA A 258 36.58 12.67 -8.96
CA ALA A 258 36.73 11.48 -9.80
C ALA A 258 35.86 10.32 -9.30
N PHE A 259 35.84 10.06 -7.99
CA PHE A 259 35.01 9.00 -7.41
C PHE A 259 33.53 9.30 -7.60
N THR A 260 33.12 10.55 -7.43
CA THR A 260 31.74 10.98 -7.67
C THR A 260 31.34 10.79 -9.13
N ALA A 261 32.19 11.18 -10.08
CA ALA A 261 31.93 10.98 -11.51
C ALA A 261 31.84 9.49 -11.88
N LEU A 262 32.74 8.65 -11.35
CA LEU A 262 32.72 7.20 -11.59
C LEU A 262 31.51 6.52 -10.95
N THR A 263 31.11 6.92 -9.75
CA THR A 263 29.91 6.40 -9.08
C THR A 263 28.65 6.82 -9.85
N HIS A 264 28.54 8.10 -10.23
CA HIS A 264 27.41 8.60 -11.01
C HIS A 264 27.31 7.91 -12.38
N ALA A 265 28.43 7.72 -13.09
CA ALA A 265 28.44 6.98 -14.35
C ALA A 265 27.96 5.53 -14.18
N ALA A 266 28.46 4.82 -13.14
CA ALA A 266 28.03 3.46 -12.85
C ALA A 266 26.52 3.37 -12.50
N MET A 267 25.99 4.35 -11.77
CA MET A 267 24.58 4.45 -11.44
C MET A 267 23.69 4.76 -12.66
N ALA A 268 24.11 5.69 -13.53
CA ALA A 268 23.41 6.00 -14.78
C ALA A 268 23.39 4.80 -15.73
N ASP A 269 24.50 4.07 -15.80
CA ASP A 269 24.64 2.83 -16.53
C ASP A 269 23.74 1.71 -15.98
N ALA A 270 23.56 1.63 -14.66
CA ALA A 270 22.64 0.69 -14.03
C ALA A 270 21.19 1.05 -14.34
N ARG A 271 20.83 2.33 -14.22
CA ARG A 271 19.51 2.85 -14.60
C ARG A 271 19.17 2.52 -16.04
N THR A 272 20.09 2.74 -16.99
CA THR A 272 19.83 2.46 -18.42
C THR A 272 19.65 0.98 -18.69
N ALA A 273 20.37 0.10 -17.98
CA ALA A 273 20.20 -1.35 -18.08
C ALA A 273 18.85 -1.84 -17.53
N LEU A 274 18.24 -1.11 -16.59
CA LEU A 274 16.98 -1.43 -15.92
C LEU A 274 15.79 -0.59 -16.42
N ALA A 275 15.98 0.27 -17.42
CA ALA A 275 14.97 1.23 -17.87
C ALA A 275 13.80 0.61 -18.67
N ARG A 276 13.85 -0.71 -18.93
CA ARG A 276 12.82 -1.44 -19.68
C ARG A 276 12.63 -2.80 -19.03
N PRO A 277 11.40 -3.32 -19.03
CA PRO A 277 11.14 -4.69 -18.60
C PRO A 277 11.99 -5.69 -19.39
N LEU A 278 12.64 -6.60 -18.67
CA LEU A 278 13.49 -7.64 -19.22
C LEU A 278 12.77 -9.00 -19.20
N ALA A 279 13.16 -9.89 -20.13
CA ALA A 279 12.61 -11.24 -20.23
C ALA A 279 13.71 -12.26 -20.58
N GLY A 280 13.50 -13.51 -20.17
CA GLY A 280 14.40 -14.64 -20.35
C GLY A 280 15.85 -14.33 -20.05
N ASN A 281 16.75 -14.72 -20.99
CA ASN A 281 18.20 -14.56 -20.81
C ASN A 281 18.69 -13.11 -20.68
N ALA A 282 17.86 -12.10 -20.95
CA ALA A 282 18.25 -10.70 -20.77
C ALA A 282 18.37 -10.32 -19.28
N ILE A 283 17.56 -10.93 -18.41
CA ILE A 283 17.51 -10.66 -16.97
C ILE A 283 18.87 -10.98 -16.28
N PRO A 284 19.42 -12.21 -16.35
CA PRO A 284 20.69 -12.52 -15.70
C PRO A 284 21.86 -11.76 -16.31
N ARG A 285 21.81 -11.43 -17.61
CA ARG A 285 22.82 -10.61 -18.29
C ARG A 285 22.83 -9.17 -17.74
N ALA A 286 21.67 -8.55 -17.60
CA ALA A 286 21.54 -7.23 -16.98
C ALA A 286 21.98 -7.26 -15.51
N GLY A 287 21.59 -8.29 -14.76
CA GLY A 287 22.04 -8.47 -13.37
C GLY A 287 23.56 -8.55 -13.22
N ALA A 288 24.22 -9.34 -14.07
CA ALA A 288 25.68 -9.42 -14.08
C ALA A 288 26.34 -8.08 -14.46
N GLN A 289 25.78 -7.37 -15.46
CA GLN A 289 26.27 -6.06 -15.89
C GLN A 289 26.14 -5.00 -14.79
N VAL A 290 24.98 -4.92 -14.13
CA VAL A 290 24.70 -3.97 -13.04
C VAL A 290 25.58 -4.27 -11.83
N SER A 291 25.66 -5.54 -11.41
CA SER A 291 26.50 -5.97 -10.28
C SER A 291 27.98 -5.65 -10.50
N GLY A 292 28.49 -5.91 -11.71
CA GLY A 292 29.86 -5.59 -12.08
C GLY A 292 30.15 -4.08 -12.04
N ARG A 293 29.26 -3.26 -12.59
CA ARG A 293 29.43 -1.79 -12.60
C ARG A 293 29.32 -1.16 -11.20
N LEU A 294 28.50 -1.72 -10.33
CA LEU A 294 28.32 -1.27 -8.95
C LEU A 294 29.29 -1.95 -7.95
N ALA A 295 30.23 -2.79 -8.41
CA ALA A 295 31.12 -3.54 -7.53
C ALA A 295 31.88 -2.61 -6.56
N ASP A 296 32.47 -1.53 -7.09
CA ASP A 296 33.35 -0.62 -6.35
C ASP A 296 32.65 0.54 -5.64
N THR A 297 31.33 0.69 -5.80
CA THR A 297 30.61 1.86 -5.24
C THR A 297 30.64 1.89 -3.72
N GLY A 298 30.64 0.72 -3.07
CA GLY A 298 30.77 0.60 -1.61
C GLY A 298 32.13 1.08 -1.09
N PHE A 299 33.22 0.75 -1.79
CA PHE A 299 34.56 1.25 -1.46
C PHE A 299 34.63 2.77 -1.59
N ARG A 300 34.06 3.33 -2.67
CA ARG A 300 34.01 4.78 -2.87
C ARG A 300 33.17 5.44 -1.78
N ALA A 301 31.99 4.91 -1.47
CA ALA A 301 31.13 5.43 -0.39
C ALA A 301 31.85 5.48 0.98
N ALA A 302 32.73 4.53 1.28
CA ALA A 302 33.51 4.52 2.52
C ALA A 302 34.48 5.72 2.66
N VAL A 303 34.87 6.37 1.55
CA VAL A 303 35.71 7.60 1.56
C VAL A 303 35.03 8.75 2.31
N THR A 304 33.70 8.74 2.43
CA THR A 304 32.94 9.72 3.22
C THR A 304 33.49 9.86 4.65
N GLY A 305 33.92 8.76 5.27
CA GLY A 305 34.50 8.75 6.61
C GLY A 305 35.91 9.38 6.70
N TRP A 306 36.64 9.47 5.59
CA TRP A 306 37.99 10.03 5.53
C TRP A 306 38.02 11.54 5.25
N ILE A 307 36.92 12.13 4.77
CA ILE A 307 36.83 13.57 4.48
C ILE A 307 37.08 14.43 5.73
N PRO A 308 36.48 14.16 6.91
CA PRO A 308 36.77 14.91 8.13
C PRO A 308 38.23 14.74 8.60
N VAL A 309 38.81 13.54 8.43
CA VAL A 309 40.21 13.27 8.76
C VAL A 309 41.16 14.10 7.89
N GLY A 310 40.86 14.21 6.59
CA GLY A 310 41.59 15.09 5.67
C GLY A 310 41.47 16.56 6.04
N GLY A 311 40.28 17.02 6.47
CA GLY A 311 40.07 18.38 6.99
C GLY A 311 40.88 18.69 8.25
N LEU A 312 40.94 17.74 9.20
CA LEU A 312 41.78 17.86 10.40
C LEU A 312 43.27 17.93 10.06
N LEU A 313 43.72 17.11 9.10
CA LEU A 313 45.10 17.13 8.62
C LEU A 313 45.44 18.47 7.93
N LEU A 314 44.53 19.02 7.12
CA LEU A 314 44.65 20.35 6.51
C LEU A 314 44.77 21.44 7.58
N ALA A 315 43.91 21.42 8.60
CA ALA A 315 43.96 22.36 9.71
C ALA A 315 45.30 22.27 10.47
N LEU A 316 45.79 21.05 10.73
CA LEU A 316 47.08 20.83 11.39
C LEU A 316 48.24 21.40 10.56
N LEU A 317 48.25 21.18 9.24
CA LEU A 317 49.28 21.72 8.34
C LEU A 317 49.26 23.25 8.27
N VAL A 318 48.07 23.86 8.28
CA VAL A 318 47.89 25.32 8.36
C VAL A 318 48.47 25.87 9.66
N LEU A 319 48.18 25.20 10.79
CA LEU A 319 48.71 25.57 12.10
C LEU A 319 50.24 25.43 12.14
N LEU A 320 50.79 24.29 11.71
CA LEU A 320 52.25 24.07 11.67
C LEU A 320 52.99 25.08 10.78
N GLY A 321 52.35 25.51 9.67
CA GLY A 321 52.94 26.48 8.74
C GLY A 321 52.95 27.94 9.23
N LEU A 322 52.06 28.32 10.16
CA LEU A 322 51.85 29.72 10.57
C LEU A 322 52.05 29.96 12.08
N GLN A 323 51.81 28.97 12.93
CA GLN A 323 51.80 29.11 14.40
C GLN A 323 53.16 29.40 15.04
N PRO A 324 54.29 28.80 14.59
CA PRO A 324 55.62 29.14 15.11
C PRO A 324 55.94 30.64 14.94
N ARG A 325 55.48 31.24 13.85
CA ARG A 325 55.69 32.67 13.53
C ARG A 325 54.84 33.58 14.39
N THR A 326 53.59 33.20 14.70
CA THR A 326 52.75 33.96 15.65
C THR A 326 53.31 33.92 17.07
N ASN A 327 53.98 32.83 17.46
CA ASN A 327 54.61 32.70 18.77
C ASN A 327 55.88 33.57 18.91
N GLU A 328 56.67 33.73 17.84
CA GLU A 328 57.85 34.62 17.80
C GLU A 328 57.51 36.10 18.09
N TYR A 329 56.31 36.57 17.72
CA TYR A 329 55.85 37.94 17.97
C TYR A 329 55.06 38.09 19.28
N ARG A 330 54.95 37.04 20.09
CA ARG A 330 54.17 36.99 21.32
C ARG A 330 55.05 37.20 22.55
N VAL A 331 55.81 38.31 22.60
CA VAL A 331 56.51 38.72 23.84
C VAL A 331 55.58 39.65 24.62
N GLY A 332 54.97 39.12 25.69
CA GLY A 332 54.10 39.86 26.61
C GLY A 332 52.87 39.05 27.02
N ALA A 333 52.85 38.62 28.28
CA ALA A 333 51.84 37.74 28.87
C ALA A 333 50.40 38.25 28.68
N VAL A 334 49.57 37.46 27.99
CA VAL A 334 48.11 37.45 28.16
C VAL A 334 47.68 35.99 28.22
N THR A 335 47.19 35.60 29.39
CA THR A 335 46.49 34.33 29.65
C THR A 335 45.46 34.03 28.58
N LEU A 336 45.46 32.81 28.06
CA LEU A 336 44.50 32.27 27.12
C LEU A 336 43.06 32.49 27.66
N LYS A 337 42.33 33.48 27.14
CA LYS A 337 40.86 33.44 27.16
C LYS A 337 40.40 32.89 25.82
N TRP A 338 39.72 31.75 25.91
CA TRP A 338 39.03 31.05 24.83
C TRP A 338 38.24 32.00 23.92
N PRO A 339 38.01 31.64 22.64
CA PRO A 339 37.23 32.46 21.71
C PRO A 339 35.90 32.85 22.34
N ARG A 340 35.55 34.15 22.27
CA ARG A 340 34.32 34.73 22.84
C ARG A 340 33.12 33.87 22.44
N LEU A 341 32.22 33.57 23.38
CA LEU A 341 30.97 32.80 23.21
C LEU A 341 30.17 33.11 21.92
N ARG A 342 30.32 34.31 21.35
CA ARG A 342 29.71 34.69 20.06
C ARG A 342 30.19 33.86 18.87
N THR A 343 31.45 33.42 18.82
CA THR A 343 31.98 32.64 17.68
C THR A 343 31.57 31.17 17.77
N VAL A 344 31.52 30.61 18.99
CA VAL A 344 30.96 29.27 19.26
C VAL A 344 29.45 29.28 19.02
N GLY A 345 28.75 30.36 19.39
CA GLY A 345 27.33 30.54 19.13
C GLY A 345 26.98 30.60 17.64
N ILE A 346 27.78 31.29 16.81
CA ILE A 346 27.55 31.36 15.35
C ILE A 346 27.79 30.00 14.68
N VAL A 347 28.86 29.28 15.06
CA VAL A 347 29.14 27.93 14.52
C VAL A 347 28.10 26.91 14.97
N ALA A 348 27.64 26.99 16.23
CA ALA A 348 26.55 26.16 16.74
C ALA A 348 25.20 26.47 16.05
N THR A 349 24.91 27.75 15.78
CA THR A 349 23.68 28.15 15.05
C THR A 349 23.72 27.69 13.60
N CYS A 350 24.87 27.78 12.92
CA CYS A 350 25.02 27.24 11.56
C CYS A 350 24.93 25.71 11.53
N LEU A 351 25.47 25.00 12.53
CA LEU A 351 25.31 23.55 12.68
C LEU A 351 23.86 23.14 12.96
N VAL A 352 23.11 23.92 13.75
CA VAL A 352 21.69 23.69 14.03
C VAL A 352 20.81 23.98 12.80
N VAL A 353 21.13 25.02 12.01
CA VAL A 353 20.43 25.33 10.75
C VAL A 353 20.73 24.29 9.66
N LEU A 354 21.97 23.77 9.60
CA LEU A 354 22.37 22.70 8.67
C LEU A 354 21.83 21.32 9.08
N ALA A 355 21.69 21.03 10.37
CA ALA A 355 21.01 19.83 10.86
C ALA A 355 19.47 19.93 10.72
N GLY A 356 18.92 21.15 10.80
CA GLY A 356 17.49 21.41 10.63
C GLY A 356 17.00 21.28 9.19
N GLY A 357 17.81 21.63 8.18
CA GLY A 357 17.40 21.63 6.77
C GLY A 357 16.85 20.29 6.25
N GLY A 358 17.43 19.16 6.68
CA GLY A 358 16.96 17.83 6.30
C GLY A 358 15.67 17.38 7.02
N ALA A 359 15.50 17.79 8.28
CA ALA A 359 14.29 17.51 9.05
C ALA A 359 13.12 18.44 8.66
N ILE A 360 13.42 19.64 8.13
CA ILE A 360 12.43 20.62 7.69
C ILE A 360 11.78 20.19 6.37
N VAL A 361 12.48 19.54 5.44
CA VAL A 361 11.87 19.10 4.17
C VAL A 361 10.86 17.97 4.36
N PHE A 362 11.07 17.07 5.33
CA PHE A 362 10.08 16.03 5.67
C PHE A 362 8.93 16.57 6.55
N ARG A 363 9.20 17.58 7.40
CA ARG A 363 8.15 18.32 8.14
C ARG A 363 7.39 19.33 7.28
N ALA A 364 7.90 19.74 6.12
CA ALA A 364 7.33 20.79 5.28
C ALA A 364 6.12 20.34 4.46
N THR A 365 5.83 19.04 4.36
CA THR A 365 4.68 18.52 3.59
C THR A 365 3.42 18.31 4.44
N GLY A 366 3.55 18.34 5.78
CA GLY A 366 2.43 18.28 6.72
C GLY A 366 1.74 16.92 6.88
N TRP A 367 2.25 15.85 6.26
CA TRP A 367 1.69 14.49 6.38
C TRP A 367 2.00 13.84 7.75
N GLN A 368 1.02 13.12 8.31
CA GLN A 368 1.02 12.52 9.66
C GLN A 368 1.21 10.98 9.64
N GLY A 369 1.77 10.44 8.56
CA GLY A 369 1.99 9.01 8.36
C GLY A 369 1.01 8.41 7.35
N SER A 370 0.88 7.08 7.40
CA SER A 370 0.01 6.30 6.51
C SER A 370 -0.83 5.29 7.27
N VAL A 371 -1.89 4.82 6.63
CA VAL A 371 -2.76 3.72 7.07
C VAL A 371 -2.99 2.78 5.90
N THR A 372 -3.00 1.47 6.12
CA THR A 372 -3.29 0.49 5.07
C THR A 372 -4.76 0.10 5.06
N LEU A 373 -5.36 0.01 3.87
CA LEU A 373 -6.77 -0.32 3.67
C LEU A 373 -6.89 -1.42 2.61
N LEU A 374 -7.33 -2.61 3.02
CA LEU A 374 -7.67 -3.72 2.12
C LEU A 374 -9.18 -3.69 1.81
N ALA A 375 -9.56 -3.91 0.55
CA ALA A 375 -10.95 -3.99 0.12
C ALA A 375 -11.09 -4.87 -1.15
N ASN A 376 -12.27 -5.45 -1.38
CA ASN A 376 -12.58 -6.19 -2.62
C ASN A 376 -12.75 -5.29 -3.86
N TRP A 377 -12.98 -3.98 -3.71
CA TRP A 377 -13.19 -3.10 -4.85
C TRP A 377 -11.89 -2.84 -5.61
N THR A 378 -11.94 -3.01 -6.93
CA THR A 378 -10.82 -2.85 -7.87
C THR A 378 -11.24 -2.01 -9.07
N GLY A 379 -10.26 -1.64 -9.92
CA GLY A 379 -10.50 -0.91 -11.16
C GLY A 379 -11.31 0.38 -10.94
N THR A 380 -12.37 0.57 -11.71
CA THR A 380 -13.20 1.78 -11.65
C THR A 380 -13.92 1.97 -10.32
N GLU A 381 -14.26 0.91 -9.60
CA GLU A 381 -14.92 1.04 -8.29
C GLU A 381 -13.93 1.54 -7.23
N GLN A 382 -12.72 0.98 -7.21
CA GLN A 382 -11.61 1.49 -6.40
C GLN A 382 -11.34 2.98 -6.71
N GLU A 383 -11.18 3.35 -7.98
CA GLU A 383 -10.93 4.74 -8.38
C GLU A 383 -12.00 5.70 -7.84
N ARG A 384 -13.28 5.31 -7.93
CA ARG A 384 -14.39 6.12 -7.41
C ARG A 384 -14.34 6.22 -5.89
N PHE A 385 -14.08 5.13 -5.18
CA PHE A 385 -13.98 5.15 -3.73
C PHE A 385 -12.84 6.06 -3.28
N GLN A 386 -11.67 5.92 -3.91
CA GLN A 386 -10.51 6.76 -3.62
C GLN A 386 -10.84 8.24 -3.84
N GLN A 387 -11.36 8.60 -5.02
CA GLN A 387 -11.64 10.00 -5.37
C GLN A 387 -12.76 10.64 -4.53
N GLN A 388 -13.78 9.87 -4.15
CA GLN A 388 -14.97 10.45 -3.50
C GLN A 388 -14.88 10.42 -1.98
N VAL A 389 -14.13 9.47 -1.42
CA VAL A 389 -14.06 9.22 0.03
C VAL A 389 -12.65 9.44 0.56
N ILE A 390 -11.65 8.76 -0.01
CA ILE A 390 -10.29 8.73 0.54
C ILE A 390 -9.54 10.05 0.31
N ASP A 391 -9.61 10.64 -0.89
CA ASP A 391 -8.90 11.89 -1.21
C ASP A 391 -9.30 13.01 -0.23
N LYS A 392 -10.58 13.08 0.15
CA LYS A 392 -11.07 14.03 1.16
C LYS A 392 -10.47 13.79 2.54
N PHE A 393 -10.37 12.52 2.95
CA PHE A 393 -9.71 12.15 4.20
C PHE A 393 -8.23 12.52 4.19
N GLU A 394 -7.52 12.24 3.09
CA GLU A 394 -6.11 12.58 2.97
C GLU A 394 -5.89 14.10 3.01
N ASP A 395 -6.74 14.86 2.33
CA ASP A 395 -6.69 16.32 2.32
C ASP A 395 -6.94 16.92 3.71
N GLU A 396 -7.93 16.41 4.45
CA GLU A 396 -8.31 16.91 5.77
C GLU A 396 -7.30 16.49 6.84
N TYR A 397 -7.02 15.19 6.96
CA TYR A 397 -6.25 14.63 8.07
C TYR A 397 -4.76 14.56 7.78
N ARG A 398 -4.36 14.76 6.52
CA ARG A 398 -2.97 14.64 6.06
C ARG A 398 -2.39 13.27 6.39
N ILE A 399 -3.19 12.21 6.26
CA ILE A 399 -2.80 10.81 6.47
C ILE A 399 -2.96 10.09 5.13
N HIS A 400 -1.91 9.43 4.67
CA HIS A 400 -1.96 8.73 3.39
C HIS A 400 -2.60 7.35 3.56
N VAL A 401 -3.61 7.02 2.76
CA VAL A 401 -4.26 5.71 2.75
C VAL A 401 -3.64 4.87 1.64
N VAL A 402 -2.93 3.83 2.04
CA VAL A 402 -2.41 2.83 1.12
C VAL A 402 -3.51 1.81 0.85
N TYR A 403 -4.31 2.11 -0.19
CA TYR A 403 -5.43 1.28 -0.62
C TYR A 403 -4.95 0.05 -1.41
N GLN A 404 -5.48 -1.10 -1.06
CA GLN A 404 -5.20 -2.40 -1.65
C GLN A 404 -6.52 -3.04 -2.08
N GLY A 405 -6.88 -2.86 -3.35
CA GLY A 405 -8.01 -3.59 -3.94
C GLY A 405 -7.60 -5.01 -4.31
N SER A 406 -8.43 -6.04 -4.10
CA SER A 406 -8.16 -7.40 -4.62
C SER A 406 -9.43 -8.23 -4.76
N SER A 407 -9.61 -8.95 -5.88
CA SER A 407 -10.67 -9.96 -5.97
C SER A 407 -10.40 -11.20 -5.11
N ALA A 408 -9.14 -11.45 -4.76
CA ALA A 408 -8.70 -12.49 -3.82
C ALA A 408 -8.49 -11.92 -2.40
N GLU A 409 -9.35 -11.00 -1.97
CA GLU A 409 -9.21 -10.28 -0.70
C GLU A 409 -9.05 -11.22 0.49
N SER A 410 -9.93 -12.22 0.65
CA SER A 410 -9.88 -13.17 1.78
C SER A 410 -8.55 -13.92 1.84
N GLN A 411 -8.02 -14.39 0.70
CA GLN A 411 -6.76 -15.14 0.67
C GLN A 411 -5.57 -14.24 1.02
N VAL A 412 -5.60 -13.00 0.55
CA VAL A 412 -4.58 -11.99 0.89
C VAL A 412 -4.64 -11.66 2.38
N LEU A 413 -5.84 -11.42 2.92
CA LEU A 413 -6.02 -11.11 4.33
C LEU A 413 -5.58 -12.25 5.24
N ALA A 414 -5.98 -13.49 4.94
CA ALA A 414 -5.61 -14.66 5.72
C ALA A 414 -4.07 -14.84 5.76
N ALA A 415 -3.39 -14.70 4.61
CA ALA A 415 -1.93 -14.78 4.55
C ALA A 415 -1.24 -13.65 5.33
N ASP A 416 -1.78 -12.43 5.26
CA ASP A 416 -1.24 -11.27 5.97
C ASP A 416 -1.43 -11.39 7.49
N VAL A 417 -2.57 -11.93 7.94
CA VAL A 417 -2.82 -12.26 9.34
C VAL A 417 -1.86 -13.36 9.83
N GLU A 418 -1.72 -14.46 9.08
CA GLU A 418 -0.85 -15.59 9.45
C GLU A 418 0.63 -15.18 9.53
N SER A 419 1.07 -14.31 8.62
CA SER A 419 2.43 -13.76 8.62
C SER A 419 2.68 -12.67 9.67
N GLY A 420 1.65 -12.25 10.41
CA GLY A 420 1.74 -11.22 11.46
C GLY A 420 1.88 -9.80 10.92
N THR A 421 1.45 -9.56 9.68
CA THR A 421 1.45 -8.25 9.01
C THR A 421 0.09 -7.89 8.42
N PRO A 422 -1.02 -7.94 9.19
CA PRO A 422 -2.34 -7.59 8.68
C PRO A 422 -2.41 -6.13 8.23
N PRO A 423 -3.34 -5.78 7.31
CA PRO A 423 -3.66 -4.38 7.04
C PRO A 423 -4.22 -3.71 8.30
N ASP A 424 -4.17 -2.38 8.37
CA ASP A 424 -4.74 -1.64 9.49
C ASP A 424 -6.27 -1.73 9.50
N VAL A 425 -6.88 -1.57 8.32
CA VAL A 425 -8.33 -1.66 8.08
C VAL A 425 -8.58 -2.60 6.90
N ALA A 426 -9.62 -3.44 6.99
CA ALA A 426 -10.13 -4.23 5.87
C ALA A 426 -11.64 -3.98 5.66
N ILE A 427 -12.13 -4.06 4.43
CA ILE A 427 -13.55 -3.97 4.08
C ILE A 427 -13.97 -5.27 3.42
N LEU A 428 -14.57 -6.18 4.18
CA LEU A 428 -14.96 -7.51 3.68
C LEU A 428 -16.43 -7.56 3.25
N PRO A 429 -16.78 -8.39 2.24
CA PRO A 429 -18.16 -8.68 1.89
C PRO A 429 -18.77 -9.62 2.94
N GLY A 430 -19.53 -9.05 3.86
CA GLY A 430 -20.29 -9.80 4.86
C GLY A 430 -19.61 -10.04 6.21
N PRO A 431 -20.40 -10.44 7.22
CA PRO A 431 -19.92 -10.58 8.60
C PRO A 431 -19.27 -11.94 8.89
N GLY A 432 -19.39 -12.94 8.01
CA GLY A 432 -19.00 -14.32 8.32
C GLY A 432 -17.52 -14.48 8.65
N GLU A 433 -16.64 -13.98 7.79
CA GLU A 433 -15.18 -14.00 8.00
C GLU A 433 -14.76 -13.08 9.16
N LEU A 434 -15.34 -11.88 9.25
CA LEU A 434 -15.08 -10.92 10.34
C LEU A 434 -15.42 -11.49 11.72
N ALA A 435 -16.50 -12.26 11.83
CA ALA A 435 -16.89 -12.90 13.08
C ALA A 435 -15.83 -13.92 13.56
N GLY A 436 -15.18 -14.63 12.63
CA GLY A 436 -14.04 -15.51 12.93
C GLY A 436 -12.86 -14.73 13.51
N TYR A 437 -12.41 -13.68 12.82
CA TYR A 437 -11.32 -12.83 13.30
C TYR A 437 -11.64 -12.15 14.64
N ALA A 438 -12.89 -11.73 14.86
CA ALA A 438 -13.35 -11.19 16.15
C ALA A 438 -13.23 -12.22 17.28
N ALA A 439 -13.69 -13.45 17.04
CA ALA A 439 -13.64 -14.54 18.02
C ALA A 439 -12.18 -14.93 18.39
N GLU A 440 -11.24 -14.74 17.46
CA GLU A 440 -9.80 -14.94 17.68
C GLU A 440 -9.11 -13.73 18.34
N GLY A 441 -9.82 -12.61 18.51
CA GLY A 441 -9.26 -11.39 19.10
C GLY A 441 -8.36 -10.59 18.16
N LEU A 442 -8.54 -10.78 16.84
CA LEU A 442 -7.78 -10.09 15.79
C LEU A 442 -8.43 -8.75 15.36
N LEU A 443 -9.67 -8.48 15.79
CA LEU A 443 -10.38 -7.23 15.50
C LEU A 443 -10.45 -6.31 16.73
N THR A 444 -10.40 -5.01 16.48
CA THR A 444 -10.60 -3.96 17.49
C THR A 444 -12.10 -3.67 17.65
N PRO A 445 -12.66 -3.69 18.87
CA PRO A 445 -14.04 -3.26 19.11
C PRO A 445 -14.29 -1.81 18.69
N LEU A 446 -15.47 -1.54 18.13
CA LEU A 446 -15.90 -0.24 17.59
C LEU A 446 -17.13 0.31 18.33
N ASP A 447 -17.41 -0.16 19.55
CA ASP A 447 -18.63 0.22 20.31
C ASP A 447 -18.77 1.74 20.47
N ASP A 448 -17.65 2.45 20.64
CA ASP A 448 -17.62 3.91 20.80
C ASP A 448 -17.92 4.68 19.50
N LEU A 449 -17.85 4.03 18.34
CA LEU A 449 -18.06 4.63 17.01
C LEU A 449 -19.45 4.34 16.44
N VAL A 450 -20.11 3.30 16.92
CA VAL A 450 -21.46 2.91 16.50
C VAL A 450 -22.45 3.42 17.54
N ALA A 451 -22.88 4.68 17.38
CA ALA A 451 -23.86 5.27 18.27
C ALA A 451 -25.21 4.53 18.18
N GLU A 452 -25.94 4.49 19.29
CA GLU A 452 -27.28 3.89 19.33
C GLU A 452 -28.20 4.56 18.28
N GLY A 453 -28.75 3.75 17.38
CA GLY A 453 -29.64 4.22 16.31
C GLY A 453 -28.94 4.65 15.02
N ASP A 454 -27.60 4.67 14.95
CA ASP A 454 -26.90 4.94 13.69
C ASP A 454 -27.12 3.81 12.69
N PHE A 455 -27.18 2.57 13.16
CA PHE A 455 -27.41 1.37 12.34
C PHE A 455 -28.43 0.44 13.00
N ALA A 456 -29.26 -0.19 12.17
CA ALA A 456 -30.10 -1.32 12.59
C ALA A 456 -29.23 -2.49 13.08
N SER A 457 -29.75 -3.27 14.04
CA SER A 457 -28.96 -4.26 14.78
C SER A 457 -28.31 -5.33 13.89
N THR A 458 -28.99 -5.70 12.79
CA THR A 458 -28.47 -6.62 11.77
C THR A 458 -27.09 -6.19 11.28
N TRP A 459 -26.92 -4.90 10.96
CA TRP A 459 -25.73 -4.40 10.26
C TRP A 459 -24.49 -4.30 11.15
N VAL A 460 -24.70 -4.30 12.46
CA VAL A 460 -23.65 -4.13 13.49
C VAL A 460 -23.74 -5.24 14.54
N THR A 461 -24.10 -6.45 14.09
CA THR A 461 -24.38 -7.62 14.94
C THR A 461 -23.24 -7.84 15.95
N PRO A 462 -23.53 -7.83 17.26
CA PRO A 462 -22.51 -8.05 18.27
C PRO A 462 -21.93 -9.46 18.20
N VAL A 463 -20.61 -9.58 18.35
CA VAL A 463 -19.89 -10.86 18.43
C VAL A 463 -19.21 -10.97 19.78
N LYS A 464 -19.16 -12.19 20.31
CA LYS A 464 -18.47 -12.45 21.58
C LYS A 464 -16.96 -12.40 21.38
N GLY A 465 -16.30 -11.43 22.00
CA GLY A 465 -14.85 -11.27 21.99
C GLY A 465 -14.11 -12.21 22.94
N THR A 466 -12.78 -12.12 22.92
CA THR A 466 -11.88 -12.90 23.80
C THR A 466 -12.00 -12.54 25.28
N ASP A 467 -12.56 -11.38 25.62
CA ASP A 467 -12.89 -10.96 26.98
C ASP A 467 -14.22 -11.54 27.50
N GLY A 468 -14.94 -12.27 26.63
CA GLY A 468 -16.21 -12.92 26.92
C GLY A 468 -17.44 -12.00 26.83
N LYS A 469 -17.30 -10.74 26.42
CA LYS A 469 -18.40 -9.79 26.20
C LYS A 469 -18.76 -9.70 24.71
N GLU A 470 -19.97 -9.22 24.45
CA GLU A 470 -20.42 -8.92 23.09
C GLU A 470 -20.01 -7.50 22.71
N HIS A 471 -19.42 -7.37 21.52
CA HIS A 471 -18.91 -6.13 20.96
C HIS A 471 -19.28 -6.00 19.49
N THR A 472 -19.43 -4.77 19.00
CA THR A 472 -19.50 -4.50 17.56
C THR A 472 -18.09 -4.32 17.01
N TYR A 473 -17.74 -5.04 15.94
CA TYR A 473 -16.37 -5.04 15.38
C TYR A 473 -16.25 -4.41 14.00
N TRP A 474 -17.36 -4.02 13.38
CA TRP A 474 -17.37 -3.52 12.02
C TRP A 474 -18.40 -2.42 11.79
N LEU A 475 -18.21 -1.69 10.69
CA LEU A 475 -19.02 -0.60 10.22
C LEU A 475 -19.51 -0.89 8.79
N PRO A 476 -20.82 -0.80 8.50
CA PRO A 476 -21.32 -0.91 7.13
C PRO A 476 -20.87 0.26 6.26
N MET A 477 -20.25 -0.04 5.13
CA MET A 477 -19.85 0.95 4.12
C MET A 477 -20.84 1.02 2.97
N LYS A 478 -21.29 -0.14 2.50
CA LYS A 478 -22.18 -0.29 1.37
C LYS A 478 -23.06 -1.51 1.59
N THR A 479 -24.31 -1.40 1.19
CA THR A 479 -25.29 -2.48 1.25
C THR A 479 -25.96 -2.64 -0.10
N ASP A 480 -26.20 -3.89 -0.48
CA ASP A 480 -26.99 -4.25 -1.63
C ASP A 480 -28.26 -5.00 -1.21
N LEU A 481 -29.38 -4.67 -1.84
CA LEU A 481 -30.63 -5.42 -1.70
C LEU A 481 -30.59 -6.58 -2.70
N LYS A 482 -30.81 -7.81 -2.24
CA LYS A 482 -30.85 -9.03 -3.07
C LYS A 482 -32.29 -9.52 -3.23
N SER A 483 -32.49 -10.82 -3.50
CA SER A 483 -33.79 -11.43 -3.80
C SER A 483 -34.57 -10.75 -4.94
N MET A 484 -33.85 -10.26 -5.95
CA MET A 484 -34.42 -9.52 -7.08
C MET A 484 -34.31 -10.31 -8.38
N VAL A 485 -35.36 -10.27 -9.19
CA VAL A 485 -35.32 -10.78 -10.57
C VAL A 485 -35.55 -9.62 -11.52
N TRP A 486 -34.47 -9.25 -12.22
CA TRP A 486 -34.42 -8.20 -13.22
C TRP A 486 -35.00 -8.66 -14.53
N HIS A 487 -35.79 -7.79 -15.17
CA HIS A 487 -36.44 -8.07 -16.44
C HIS A 487 -36.61 -6.80 -17.29
N PRO A 488 -36.80 -6.93 -18.63
CA PRO A 488 -37.17 -5.83 -19.49
C PRO A 488 -38.46 -5.16 -19.05
N LYS A 489 -38.52 -3.82 -19.11
CA LYS A 489 -39.70 -3.04 -18.71
C LYS A 489 -40.98 -3.38 -19.47
N ASP A 490 -40.87 -3.95 -20.67
CA ASP A 490 -42.01 -4.37 -21.50
C ASP A 490 -42.60 -5.71 -21.06
N LEU A 491 -41.93 -6.46 -20.18
CA LEU A 491 -42.43 -7.72 -19.65
C LEU A 491 -43.33 -7.47 -18.43
N ASP A 492 -44.58 -7.89 -18.51
CA ASP A 492 -45.50 -7.87 -17.38
C ASP A 492 -45.26 -9.08 -16.44
N ALA A 493 -45.94 -9.10 -15.28
CA ALA A 493 -45.76 -10.15 -14.29
C ALA A 493 -46.04 -11.57 -14.85
N ALA A 494 -47.02 -11.70 -15.74
CA ALA A 494 -47.33 -12.99 -16.38
C ALA A 494 -46.21 -13.42 -17.33
N GLY A 495 -45.67 -12.49 -18.11
CA GLY A 495 -44.53 -12.71 -18.98
C GLY A 495 -43.27 -13.08 -18.21
N VAL A 496 -43.01 -12.43 -17.06
CA VAL A 496 -41.89 -12.77 -16.15
C VAL A 496 -42.05 -14.20 -15.64
N ALA A 497 -43.23 -14.55 -15.11
CA ALA A 497 -43.51 -15.90 -14.61
C ALA A 497 -43.39 -16.99 -15.69
N GLN A 498 -43.77 -16.67 -16.94
CA GLN A 498 -43.61 -17.59 -18.07
C GLN A 498 -42.15 -17.76 -18.48
N ALA A 499 -41.39 -16.67 -18.54
CA ALA A 499 -39.96 -16.69 -18.85
C ALA A 499 -39.17 -17.47 -17.79
N ALA A 500 -39.51 -17.31 -16.51
CA ALA A 500 -38.83 -18.00 -15.39
C ALA A 500 -38.90 -19.53 -15.47
N ARG A 501 -39.92 -20.09 -16.14
CA ARG A 501 -40.07 -21.54 -16.37
C ARG A 501 -39.22 -22.07 -17.53
N THR A 502 -38.53 -21.19 -18.24
CA THR A 502 -37.74 -21.53 -19.42
C THR A 502 -36.25 -21.33 -19.10
N PRO A 503 -35.47 -22.41 -18.91
CA PRO A 503 -34.05 -22.33 -18.57
C PRO A 503 -33.23 -21.33 -19.38
N ALA A 504 -33.39 -21.31 -20.71
CA ALA A 504 -32.65 -20.42 -21.60
C ALA A 504 -33.03 -18.93 -21.45
N SER A 505 -34.13 -18.60 -20.78
CA SER A 505 -34.50 -17.19 -20.52
C SER A 505 -33.66 -16.57 -19.40
N TRP A 506 -32.95 -17.37 -18.61
CA TRP A 506 -32.09 -16.88 -17.54
C TRP A 506 -30.70 -16.49 -18.05
N CYS A 507 -30.37 -15.22 -17.88
CA CYS A 507 -29.06 -14.62 -18.02
C CYS A 507 -28.21 -15.03 -16.82
N LEU A 508 -27.17 -15.84 -17.05
CA LEU A 508 -26.31 -16.39 -16.01
C LEU A 508 -24.84 -16.22 -16.40
N GLY A 509 -24.04 -15.76 -15.43
CA GLY A 509 -22.58 -15.76 -15.49
C GLY A 509 -22.01 -16.11 -14.13
N MET A 510 -21.14 -17.12 -14.06
CA MET A 510 -20.54 -17.62 -12.83
C MET A 510 -19.11 -17.11 -12.62
N GLY A 511 -18.49 -16.51 -13.64
CA GLY A 511 -17.12 -16.03 -13.58
C GLY A 511 -17.00 -14.80 -12.68
N SER A 512 -16.08 -14.85 -11.73
CA SER A 512 -15.74 -13.76 -10.80
C SER A 512 -14.31 -13.89 -10.28
N ASP A 513 -13.38 -14.27 -11.17
CA ASP A 513 -11.97 -14.51 -10.84
C ASP A 513 -11.81 -15.45 -9.64
N ALA A 514 -11.23 -14.95 -8.53
CA ALA A 514 -10.98 -15.71 -7.31
C ALA A 514 -12.23 -16.23 -6.61
N THR A 515 -13.38 -15.58 -6.82
CA THR A 515 -14.64 -15.92 -6.15
C THR A 515 -15.64 -16.60 -7.10
N SER A 516 -15.20 -17.03 -8.28
CA SER A 516 -16.06 -17.66 -9.29
C SER A 516 -16.96 -18.76 -8.69
N GLY A 517 -18.25 -18.69 -9.00
CA GLY A 517 -19.28 -19.55 -8.43
C GLY A 517 -20.22 -18.85 -7.44
N TRP A 518 -19.81 -17.76 -6.80
CA TRP A 518 -20.68 -17.02 -5.86
C TRP A 518 -22.05 -16.61 -6.44
N PRO A 519 -22.21 -16.24 -7.74
CA PRO A 519 -23.53 -15.85 -8.22
C PRO A 519 -24.56 -16.97 -8.10
N GLY A 520 -24.14 -18.25 -8.15
CA GLY A 520 -25.04 -19.37 -7.94
C GLY A 520 -25.24 -19.74 -6.47
N SER A 521 -24.36 -19.33 -5.54
CA SER A 521 -24.68 -19.45 -4.12
C SER A 521 -25.87 -18.56 -3.80
N ASP A 522 -25.84 -17.26 -4.18
CA ASP A 522 -26.94 -16.28 -4.03
C ASP A 522 -28.30 -16.83 -4.48
N TRP A 523 -28.32 -17.58 -5.58
CA TRP A 523 -29.55 -18.23 -6.04
C TRP A 523 -30.09 -19.28 -5.07
N ILE A 524 -29.22 -20.17 -4.60
CA ILE A 524 -29.61 -21.32 -3.79
C ILE A 524 -30.05 -20.86 -2.40
N GLU A 525 -29.35 -19.90 -1.82
CA GLU A 525 -29.73 -19.31 -0.55
C GLU A 525 -31.03 -18.53 -0.64
N ASP A 526 -31.25 -17.72 -1.69
CA ASP A 526 -32.51 -17.01 -1.84
C ASP A 526 -33.66 -17.98 -2.03
N ILE A 527 -33.46 -19.04 -2.83
CA ILE A 527 -34.43 -20.13 -2.94
C ILE A 527 -34.74 -20.74 -1.57
N LEU A 528 -33.72 -21.03 -0.75
CA LEU A 528 -33.92 -21.57 0.58
C LEU A 528 -34.67 -20.58 1.49
N LEU A 529 -34.32 -19.30 1.48
CA LEU A 529 -35.00 -18.25 2.21
C LEU A 529 -36.47 -18.17 1.81
N GLN A 530 -36.75 -18.14 0.50
CA GLN A 530 -38.11 -18.04 -0.01
C GLN A 530 -38.94 -19.30 0.25
N GLN A 531 -38.30 -20.47 0.29
CA GLN A 531 -38.96 -21.77 0.49
C GLN A 531 -39.12 -22.18 1.96
N THR A 532 -38.52 -21.46 2.90
CA THR A 532 -38.49 -21.82 4.33
C THR A 532 -38.83 -20.63 5.23
N ASP A 533 -38.56 -20.76 6.53
CA ASP A 533 -38.75 -19.71 7.52
C ASP A 533 -37.41 -19.18 8.05
N LYS A 534 -37.45 -18.04 8.75
CA LYS A 534 -36.29 -17.39 9.36
C LYS A 534 -35.45 -18.37 10.19
N ALA A 535 -36.10 -19.18 11.04
CA ALA A 535 -35.42 -20.09 11.95
C ALA A 535 -34.64 -21.18 11.20
N THR A 536 -35.20 -21.69 10.09
CA THR A 536 -34.52 -22.62 9.20
C THR A 536 -33.30 -21.97 8.56
N TYR A 537 -33.45 -20.77 8.03
CA TYR A 537 -32.36 -20.03 7.39
C TYR A 537 -31.21 -19.73 8.37
N ASP A 538 -31.50 -19.12 9.53
CA ASP A 538 -30.52 -18.87 10.60
C ASP A 538 -29.81 -20.17 11.03
N SER A 539 -30.55 -21.27 11.19
CA SER A 539 -29.97 -22.55 11.59
C SER A 539 -29.10 -23.17 10.50
N TRP A 540 -29.34 -22.87 9.22
CA TRP A 540 -28.49 -23.33 8.14
C TRP A 540 -27.18 -22.54 8.09
N VAL A 541 -27.29 -21.20 8.08
CA VAL A 541 -26.13 -20.28 8.00
C VAL A 541 -25.19 -20.45 9.19
N SER A 542 -25.73 -20.63 10.41
CA SER A 542 -24.93 -20.88 11.61
C SER A 542 -24.31 -22.28 11.70
N GLY A 543 -24.57 -23.16 10.71
CA GLY A 543 -24.04 -24.52 10.66
C GLY A 543 -24.80 -25.54 11.52
N GLY A 544 -26.04 -25.23 11.91
CA GLY A 544 -26.92 -26.13 12.66
C GLY A 544 -27.61 -27.20 11.81
N LEU A 545 -27.80 -26.97 10.51
CA LEU A 545 -28.38 -27.95 9.57
C LEU A 545 -27.31 -28.72 8.79
N SER A 546 -27.67 -29.92 8.35
CA SER A 546 -26.83 -30.73 7.44
C SER A 546 -27.08 -30.30 6.00
N TRP A 547 -26.00 -30.14 5.23
CA TRP A 547 -26.08 -29.91 3.79
C TRP A 547 -26.63 -31.14 3.07
N GLN A 548 -26.14 -32.32 3.43
CA GLN A 548 -26.46 -33.58 2.74
C GLN A 548 -27.83 -34.16 3.14
N HIS A 549 -28.18 -34.08 4.42
CA HIS A 549 -29.32 -34.81 4.99
C HIS A 549 -30.55 -33.95 5.24
N ASP A 550 -30.44 -32.61 5.23
CA ASP A 550 -31.63 -31.77 5.33
C ASP A 550 -32.36 -31.68 3.98
N PRO A 551 -33.61 -32.16 3.87
CA PRO A 551 -34.33 -32.18 2.61
C PRO A 551 -34.63 -30.77 2.08
N ARG A 552 -34.65 -29.74 2.94
CA ARG A 552 -34.92 -28.36 2.53
C ARG A 552 -33.71 -27.78 1.80
N VAL A 553 -32.49 -28.06 2.28
CA VAL A 553 -31.25 -27.66 1.61
C VAL A 553 -31.18 -28.33 0.24
N ARG A 554 -31.35 -29.66 0.17
CA ARG A 554 -31.38 -30.38 -1.12
C ARG A 554 -32.42 -29.81 -2.09
N ARG A 555 -33.63 -29.49 -1.61
CA ARG A 555 -34.69 -28.93 -2.44
C ARG A 555 -34.30 -27.60 -3.08
N ALA A 556 -33.56 -26.74 -2.36
CA ALA A 556 -33.11 -25.47 -2.90
C ALA A 556 -32.16 -25.67 -4.10
N TRP A 557 -31.18 -26.55 -3.96
CA TRP A 557 -30.26 -26.94 -5.04
C TRP A 557 -30.99 -27.52 -6.26
N THR A 558 -31.91 -28.45 -6.06
CA THR A 558 -32.65 -29.05 -7.18
C THR A 558 -33.58 -28.02 -7.84
N THR A 559 -34.20 -27.12 -7.07
CA THR A 559 -35.02 -26.03 -7.62
C THR A 559 -34.17 -25.11 -8.49
N TRP A 560 -32.98 -24.73 -8.02
CA TRP A 560 -32.05 -23.92 -8.80
C TRP A 560 -31.65 -24.63 -10.10
N GLY A 561 -31.20 -25.89 -9.99
CA GLY A 561 -30.81 -26.72 -11.12
C GLY A 561 -31.90 -26.84 -12.19
N ASP A 562 -33.15 -27.01 -11.79
CA ASP A 562 -34.30 -27.06 -12.70
C ASP A 562 -34.58 -25.70 -13.37
N MET A 563 -34.54 -24.61 -12.60
CA MET A 563 -34.80 -23.26 -13.12
C MET A 563 -33.77 -22.85 -14.16
N VAL A 564 -32.49 -23.14 -13.90
CA VAL A 564 -31.41 -22.75 -14.81
C VAL A 564 -31.16 -23.82 -15.87
N GLY A 565 -31.55 -25.08 -15.66
CA GLY A 565 -31.22 -26.18 -16.56
C GLY A 565 -29.76 -26.61 -16.42
N ALA A 566 -29.35 -26.94 -15.19
CA ALA A 566 -28.03 -27.51 -14.89
C ALA A 566 -27.76 -28.79 -15.71
N GLY A 567 -26.50 -29.01 -16.08
CA GLY A 567 -26.06 -30.12 -16.92
C GLY A 567 -26.46 -30.03 -18.42
N ARG A 568 -27.15 -28.97 -18.86
CA ARG A 568 -27.52 -28.81 -20.27
C ARG A 568 -26.32 -28.41 -21.14
N PRO A 569 -25.91 -29.23 -22.12
CA PRO A 569 -24.71 -28.97 -22.91
C PRO A 569 -24.80 -27.71 -23.78
N ASP A 570 -26.01 -27.23 -24.09
CA ASP A 570 -26.24 -26.02 -24.89
C ASP A 570 -26.24 -24.72 -24.06
N LEU A 571 -26.30 -24.81 -22.72
CA LEU A 571 -26.36 -23.64 -21.83
C LEU A 571 -25.18 -23.56 -20.87
N THR A 572 -24.83 -24.68 -20.25
CA THR A 572 -23.85 -24.76 -19.15
C THR A 572 -22.47 -24.19 -19.50
N PRO A 573 -21.84 -24.52 -20.64
CA PRO A 573 -20.48 -24.05 -20.93
C PRO A 573 -20.36 -22.52 -20.93
N ALA A 574 -21.32 -21.83 -21.57
CA ALA A 574 -21.33 -20.38 -21.65
C ALA A 574 -21.55 -19.72 -20.28
N ARG A 575 -22.41 -20.32 -19.44
CA ARG A 575 -22.73 -19.76 -18.12
C ARG A 575 -21.59 -19.89 -17.11
N LEU A 576 -20.82 -20.97 -17.19
CA LEU A 576 -19.63 -21.13 -16.37
C LEU A 576 -18.60 -20.05 -16.73
N THR A 577 -18.32 -19.83 -18.01
CA THR A 577 -17.25 -18.90 -18.42
C THR A 577 -17.66 -17.43 -18.46
N THR A 578 -18.96 -17.11 -18.54
CA THR A 578 -19.42 -15.72 -18.60
C THR A 578 -19.16 -15.02 -17.26
N PRO A 579 -18.45 -13.86 -17.24
CA PRO A 579 -18.31 -13.07 -16.03
C PRO A 579 -19.67 -12.56 -15.55
N PHE A 580 -19.90 -12.51 -14.23
CA PHE A 580 -21.19 -12.12 -13.67
C PHE A 580 -21.63 -10.71 -14.13
N GLY A 581 -20.68 -9.77 -14.24
CA GLY A 581 -20.96 -8.41 -14.71
C GLY A 581 -21.44 -8.31 -16.16
N HIS A 582 -21.25 -9.38 -16.94
CA HIS A 582 -21.66 -9.51 -18.34
C HIS A 582 -22.84 -10.46 -18.55
N ALA A 583 -23.43 -11.01 -17.48
CA ALA A 583 -24.55 -11.95 -17.58
C ALA A 583 -25.74 -11.33 -18.33
N ALA A 584 -26.04 -10.06 -18.09
CA ALA A 584 -27.15 -9.32 -18.70
C ALA A 584 -26.93 -8.87 -20.16
N ASP A 585 -25.75 -9.06 -20.75
CA ASP A 585 -25.44 -8.56 -22.10
C ASP A 585 -26.39 -9.16 -23.16
N GLY A 586 -26.85 -10.40 -22.93
CA GLY A 586 -27.81 -11.09 -23.77
C GLY A 586 -29.19 -10.41 -23.87
N VAL A 587 -29.57 -9.61 -22.87
CA VAL A 587 -30.84 -8.86 -22.87
C VAL A 587 -30.83 -7.75 -23.93
N ALA A 588 -29.67 -7.17 -24.21
CA ALA A 588 -29.52 -6.07 -25.17
C ALA A 588 -29.39 -6.55 -26.63
N MET A 589 -29.22 -7.86 -26.86
CA MET A 589 -29.10 -8.44 -28.20
C MET A 589 -30.42 -8.39 -28.99
N LYS A 590 -30.33 -8.48 -30.32
CA LYS A 590 -31.49 -8.46 -31.23
C LYS A 590 -31.46 -9.66 -32.19
N PRO A 591 -32.27 -10.72 -31.99
CA PRO A 591 -33.18 -10.92 -30.84
C PRO A 591 -32.43 -11.16 -29.52
N PRO A 592 -33.07 -10.92 -28.35
CA PRO A 592 -32.44 -11.16 -27.06
C PRO A 592 -32.17 -12.66 -26.85
N THR A 593 -31.03 -12.99 -26.26
CA THR A 593 -30.63 -14.39 -26.00
C THR A 593 -31.06 -14.87 -24.61
N CYS A 594 -31.34 -13.96 -23.70
CA CYS A 594 -31.92 -14.19 -22.39
C CYS A 594 -32.78 -12.97 -21.99
N ARG A 595 -33.59 -13.08 -20.92
CA ARG A 595 -34.53 -12.03 -20.50
C ARG A 595 -34.60 -11.78 -19.00
N LEU A 596 -34.16 -12.73 -18.16
CA LEU A 596 -34.26 -12.62 -16.72
C LEU A 596 -32.89 -12.77 -16.08
N GLU A 597 -32.57 -11.94 -15.11
CA GLU A 597 -31.36 -12.09 -14.29
C GLU A 597 -31.77 -12.04 -12.82
N HIS A 598 -31.38 -13.04 -12.03
CA HIS A 598 -31.42 -12.94 -10.58
C HIS A 598 -30.06 -12.39 -10.14
N GLN A 599 -30.11 -11.23 -9.50
CA GLN A 599 -28.93 -10.48 -9.07
C GLN A 599 -29.38 -9.40 -8.09
N SER A 600 -28.47 -8.89 -7.28
CA SER A 600 -28.73 -7.80 -6.35
C SER A 600 -28.99 -6.46 -7.05
N SER A 601 -29.14 -5.39 -6.25
CA SER A 601 -29.24 -4.01 -6.71
C SER A 601 -28.12 -3.60 -7.68
N ILE A 602 -26.97 -4.26 -7.64
CA ILE A 602 -25.82 -3.97 -8.52
C ILE A 602 -26.14 -4.17 -10.01
N ALA A 603 -27.07 -5.07 -10.35
CA ALA A 603 -27.44 -5.31 -11.74
C ALA A 603 -28.02 -4.06 -12.41
N GLN A 604 -28.55 -3.10 -11.65
CA GLN A 604 -28.96 -1.80 -12.18
C GLN A 604 -27.83 -1.08 -12.94
N GLY A 605 -26.58 -1.31 -12.50
CA GLY A 605 -25.38 -0.73 -13.06
C GLY A 605 -24.83 -1.45 -14.29
N SER A 606 -25.34 -2.63 -14.67
CA SER A 606 -24.78 -3.40 -15.79
C SER A 606 -25.09 -2.77 -17.15
N ASP A 607 -24.20 -2.96 -18.12
CA ASP A 607 -24.35 -2.37 -19.45
C ASP A 607 -25.55 -2.96 -20.20
N GLY A 608 -25.81 -4.26 -20.05
CA GLY A 608 -27.01 -4.92 -20.57
C GLY A 608 -28.30 -4.25 -20.09
N TRP A 609 -28.44 -4.00 -18.78
CA TRP A 609 -29.65 -3.38 -18.22
C TRP A 609 -29.76 -1.89 -18.51
N LYS A 610 -28.64 -1.15 -18.56
CA LYS A 610 -28.62 0.24 -19.03
C LYS A 610 -29.10 0.36 -20.48
N ALA A 611 -28.70 -0.58 -21.33
CA ALA A 611 -29.07 -0.57 -22.75
C ALA A 611 -30.53 -1.01 -22.99
N ALA A 612 -31.00 -2.05 -22.30
CA ALA A 612 -32.33 -2.61 -22.50
C ALA A 612 -33.44 -1.86 -21.73
N GLY A 613 -33.09 -1.22 -20.61
CA GLY A 613 -34.04 -0.65 -19.66
C GLY A 613 -34.62 -1.73 -18.73
N ALA A 614 -34.40 -1.54 -17.43
CA ALA A 614 -34.67 -2.57 -16.44
C ALA A 614 -35.88 -2.25 -15.53
N ALA A 615 -36.61 -3.29 -15.16
CA ALA A 615 -37.53 -3.38 -14.02
C ALA A 615 -37.16 -4.62 -13.19
N TYR A 616 -37.74 -4.77 -12.01
CA TYR A 616 -37.53 -5.95 -11.17
C TYR A 616 -38.82 -6.39 -10.48
N VAL A 617 -38.87 -7.68 -10.17
CA VAL A 617 -39.84 -8.29 -9.24
C VAL A 617 -39.11 -8.94 -8.07
N HIS A 618 -39.85 -9.29 -7.02
CA HIS A 618 -39.30 -10.08 -5.92
C HIS A 618 -39.11 -11.53 -6.38
N SER A 619 -38.01 -12.17 -5.99
CA SER A 619 -37.69 -13.54 -6.43
C SER A 619 -38.75 -14.58 -6.06
N ALA A 620 -39.42 -14.42 -4.91
CA ALA A 620 -40.51 -15.28 -4.48
C ALA A 620 -41.70 -15.33 -5.46
N ASP A 621 -41.85 -14.35 -6.37
CA ASP A 621 -42.90 -14.34 -7.38
C ASP A 621 -42.65 -15.37 -8.49
N VAL A 622 -41.39 -15.81 -8.66
CA VAL A 622 -41.00 -16.76 -9.70
C VAL A 622 -40.42 -18.07 -9.16
N ILE A 623 -39.94 -18.10 -7.90
CA ILE A 623 -39.37 -19.30 -7.27
C ILE A 623 -40.48 -20.33 -6.98
N PRO A 624 -40.38 -21.56 -7.50
CA PRO A 624 -41.35 -22.62 -7.23
C PRO A 624 -41.47 -22.95 -5.74
N GLY A 625 -42.70 -22.89 -5.24
CA GLY A 625 -43.04 -23.25 -3.86
C GLY A 625 -42.40 -22.32 -2.81
N ALA A 626 -42.18 -21.06 -3.16
CA ALA A 626 -41.90 -20.00 -2.21
C ALA A 626 -43.11 -19.78 -1.27
N VAL A 627 -42.84 -19.65 0.02
CA VAL A 627 -43.80 -19.38 1.10
C VAL A 627 -43.56 -18.04 1.77
N ALA A 628 -42.33 -17.51 1.74
CA ALA A 628 -42.04 -16.15 2.14
C ALA A 628 -42.37 -15.16 1.01
N ARG A 629 -42.84 -13.96 1.38
CA ARG A 629 -43.29 -12.93 0.44
C ARG A 629 -42.76 -11.52 0.75
N ASN A 630 -42.14 -11.32 1.90
CA ASN A 630 -41.48 -10.08 2.29
C ASN A 630 -40.16 -10.37 3.03
N SER A 631 -39.42 -11.36 2.52
CA SER A 631 -38.10 -11.76 3.03
C SER A 631 -37.07 -11.50 1.94
N TRP A 632 -36.06 -10.72 2.27
CA TRP A 632 -35.06 -10.27 1.33
C TRP A 632 -33.68 -10.66 1.83
N GLU A 633 -32.85 -11.14 0.93
CA GLU A 633 -31.42 -11.20 1.17
C GLU A 633 -30.80 -9.80 1.03
N VAL A 634 -29.72 -9.60 1.75
CA VAL A 634 -28.88 -8.41 1.70
C VAL A 634 -27.42 -8.80 1.80
N SER A 635 -26.54 -8.03 1.16
CA SER A 635 -25.10 -8.08 1.46
C SER A 635 -24.63 -6.73 1.99
N GLY A 636 -23.47 -6.73 2.62
CA GLY A 636 -22.84 -5.50 3.06
C GLY A 636 -21.33 -5.59 3.00
N ASP A 637 -20.70 -4.56 2.45
CA ASP A 637 -19.25 -4.35 2.55
C ASP A 637 -18.98 -3.70 3.92
N LEU A 638 -18.28 -4.42 4.80
CA LEU A 638 -18.13 -4.11 6.23
C LEU A 638 -16.68 -3.76 6.58
N ALA A 639 -16.45 -2.52 7.02
CA ALA A 639 -15.13 -2.05 7.45
C ALA A 639 -14.80 -2.50 8.87
N ALA A 640 -13.66 -3.14 9.08
CA ALA A 640 -13.16 -3.59 10.38
C ALA A 640 -11.70 -3.17 10.59
N VAL A 641 -11.31 -3.00 11.85
CA VAL A 641 -9.95 -2.59 12.24
C VAL A 641 -9.18 -3.78 12.79
N LEU A 642 -8.17 -4.24 12.06
CA LEU A 642 -7.30 -5.36 12.47
C LEU A 642 -6.09 -4.87 13.27
N HIS A 643 -5.54 -3.70 12.92
CA HIS A 643 -4.42 -3.11 13.61
C HIS A 643 -4.72 -1.66 14.01
N SER A 644 -4.88 -1.47 15.33
CA SER A 644 -5.24 -0.18 15.91
C SER A 644 -4.03 0.75 16.01
N THR A 645 -4.03 1.79 15.17
CA THR A 645 -3.08 2.89 15.16
C THR A 645 -3.83 4.22 15.29
N PRO A 646 -3.18 5.34 15.66
CA PRO A 646 -3.82 6.65 15.63
C PRO A 646 -4.37 7.01 14.24
N GLN A 647 -3.75 6.51 13.17
CA GLN A 647 -4.17 6.72 11.79
C GLN A 647 -5.40 5.87 11.44
N SER A 648 -5.43 4.58 11.80
CA SER A 648 -6.58 3.71 11.53
C SER A 648 -7.80 4.09 12.35
N ALA A 649 -7.62 4.52 13.60
CA ALA A 649 -8.70 5.08 14.44
C ALA A 649 -9.35 6.33 13.80
N LYS A 650 -8.55 7.21 13.17
CA LYS A 650 -9.07 8.36 12.42
C LYS A 650 -9.80 7.94 11.15
N LEU A 651 -9.24 6.99 10.41
CA LEU A 651 -9.86 6.50 9.17
C LEU A 651 -11.22 5.87 9.45
N ILE A 652 -11.33 4.93 10.40
CA ILE A 652 -12.60 4.27 10.70
C ILE A 652 -13.66 5.24 11.23
N ALA A 653 -13.26 6.25 12.03
CA ALA A 653 -14.16 7.30 12.49
C ALA A 653 -14.65 8.19 11.34
N TYR A 654 -13.78 8.53 10.38
CA TYR A 654 -14.17 9.26 9.18
C TYR A 654 -15.12 8.42 8.30
N LEU A 655 -14.84 7.13 8.10
CA LEU A 655 -15.71 6.23 7.34
C LEU A 655 -17.12 6.09 7.97
N ALA A 656 -17.22 6.18 9.29
CA ALA A 656 -18.49 6.20 10.02
C ALA A 656 -19.26 7.52 9.90
N SER A 657 -18.60 8.60 9.45
CA SER A 657 -19.23 9.92 9.34
C SER A 657 -20.31 9.94 8.26
N ASP A 658 -21.31 10.79 8.47
CA ASP A 658 -22.34 11.04 7.45
C ASP A 658 -21.75 11.55 6.12
N GLU A 659 -20.62 12.27 6.17
CA GLU A 659 -19.96 12.78 4.97
C GLU A 659 -19.40 11.65 4.12
N ALA A 660 -18.63 10.74 4.71
CA ALA A 660 -18.08 9.59 4.01
C ALA A 660 -19.19 8.67 3.49
N GLN A 661 -20.19 8.39 4.34
CA GLN A 661 -21.34 7.55 3.98
C GLN A 661 -22.14 8.15 2.82
N ARG A 662 -22.42 9.46 2.82
CA ARG A 662 -23.09 10.14 1.69
C ARG A 662 -22.21 10.21 0.44
N ALA A 663 -20.92 10.44 0.60
CA ALA A 663 -19.99 10.51 -0.53
C ALA A 663 -19.92 9.16 -1.26
N TRP A 664 -19.85 8.06 -0.51
CA TRP A 664 -19.83 6.73 -1.10
C TRP A 664 -21.17 6.34 -1.73
N ALA A 665 -22.26 6.49 -0.98
CA ALA A 665 -23.63 6.31 -1.47
C ALA A 665 -23.93 7.10 -2.76
N GLY A 666 -23.39 8.32 -2.87
CA GLY A 666 -23.58 9.21 -4.03
C GLY A 666 -23.01 8.66 -5.34
N THR A 667 -22.08 7.69 -5.28
CA THR A 667 -21.53 7.03 -6.46
C THR A 667 -22.49 6.03 -7.10
N ARG A 668 -23.58 5.69 -6.40
CA ARG A 668 -24.54 4.65 -6.78
C ARG A 668 -23.90 3.27 -6.94
N SER A 669 -22.80 3.01 -6.23
CA SER A 669 -22.23 1.66 -6.10
C SER A 669 -23.11 0.77 -5.23
N GLY A 670 -23.81 1.33 -4.25
CA GLY A 670 -24.83 0.67 -3.42
C GLY A 670 -25.48 1.67 -2.44
N PHE A 671 -26.11 1.16 -1.38
CA PHE A 671 -26.82 1.97 -0.40
C PHE A 671 -26.04 2.13 0.91
N SER A 672 -26.11 3.31 1.53
CA SER A 672 -25.76 3.44 2.94
C SER A 672 -26.97 3.08 3.80
N VAL A 673 -26.75 2.24 4.81
CA VAL A 673 -27.77 1.84 5.80
C VAL A 673 -27.67 2.62 7.11
N LYS A 674 -26.80 3.64 7.16
CA LYS A 674 -26.74 4.56 8.31
C LYS A 674 -28.02 5.38 8.35
N GLY A 675 -28.75 5.40 9.47
CA GLY A 675 -30.07 6.05 9.57
C GLY A 675 -30.11 7.49 9.03
N SER A 676 -29.14 8.33 9.46
CA SER A 676 -29.00 9.74 9.05
C SER A 676 -28.74 9.97 7.55
N VAL A 677 -28.27 8.95 6.83
CA VAL A 677 -28.04 8.96 5.38
C VAL A 677 -29.17 8.25 4.66
N LEU A 678 -29.59 7.11 5.20
CA LEU A 678 -30.68 6.29 4.70
C LEU A 678 -31.95 7.13 4.61
N ASP A 679 -32.28 7.97 5.59
CA ASP A 679 -33.42 8.90 5.62
C ASP A 679 -33.45 9.93 4.47
N GLY A 680 -32.30 10.18 3.82
CA GLY A 680 -32.20 11.07 2.67
C GLY A 680 -32.67 10.45 1.34
N TYR A 681 -32.77 9.12 1.24
CA TYR A 681 -33.22 8.45 0.01
C TYR A 681 -34.74 8.59 -0.26
N PRO A 682 -35.20 8.37 -1.50
CA PRO A 682 -36.61 8.22 -1.80
C PRO A 682 -37.23 7.05 -1.02
N ASP A 683 -38.47 7.21 -0.55
CA ASP A 683 -39.18 6.17 0.23
C ASP A 683 -39.91 5.14 -0.66
N THR A 684 -39.32 4.80 -1.80
CA THR A 684 -39.93 3.93 -2.83
C THR A 684 -38.91 2.98 -3.42
N GLY A 685 -39.34 1.82 -3.90
CA GLY A 685 -38.44 0.84 -4.51
C GLY A 685 -37.49 0.22 -3.48
N MET A 686 -36.23 -0.01 -3.87
CA MET A 686 -35.22 -0.70 -3.04
C MET A 686 -34.98 -0.02 -1.69
N THR A 687 -34.87 1.31 -1.66
CA THR A 687 -34.65 2.07 -0.42
C THR A 687 -35.86 2.07 0.49
N GLY A 688 -37.07 1.99 -0.07
CA GLY A 688 -38.29 1.73 0.70
C GLY A 688 -38.25 0.36 1.38
N THR A 689 -37.82 -0.70 0.67
CA THR A 689 -37.63 -2.04 1.25
C THR A 689 -36.56 -2.07 2.36
N LEU A 690 -35.44 -1.36 2.17
CA LEU A 690 -34.38 -1.29 3.19
C LEU A 690 -34.85 -0.59 4.47
N ARG A 691 -35.84 0.32 4.38
CA ARG A 691 -36.45 1.00 5.52
C ARG A 691 -37.68 0.30 6.10
N ASP A 692 -38.29 -0.64 5.37
CA ASP A 692 -39.53 -1.28 5.78
C ASP A 692 -39.33 -2.07 7.09
N PRO A 693 -39.95 -1.65 8.21
CA PRO A 693 -39.81 -2.37 9.48
C PRO A 693 -40.44 -3.77 9.47
N THR A 694 -41.26 -4.08 8.46
CA THR A 694 -41.95 -5.38 8.32
C THR A 694 -41.23 -6.33 7.37
N ALA A 695 -40.27 -5.85 6.58
CA ALA A 695 -39.47 -6.69 5.71
C ALA A 695 -38.40 -7.41 6.53
N LEU A 696 -38.37 -8.74 6.42
CA LEU A 696 -37.29 -9.54 6.98
C LEU A 696 -36.07 -9.40 6.08
N ARG A 697 -34.96 -8.91 6.62
CA ARG A 697 -33.69 -8.83 5.90
C ARG A 697 -32.71 -9.84 6.48
N CYS A 698 -32.25 -10.75 5.64
CA CYS A 698 -31.26 -11.76 5.98
C CYS A 698 -29.97 -11.43 5.25
N TYR A 699 -28.83 -11.44 5.93
CA TYR A 699 -27.57 -11.51 5.21
C TYR A 699 -27.59 -12.71 4.28
N ASP A 700 -27.03 -12.50 3.10
CA ASP A 700 -26.63 -13.57 2.20
C ASP A 700 -25.92 -14.68 3.01
N ALA A 701 -26.35 -15.91 2.78
CA ALA A 701 -25.93 -17.04 3.59
C ALA A 701 -24.43 -17.26 3.46
N SER A 702 -23.90 -17.20 2.24
CA SER A 702 -22.49 -17.39 1.95
C SER A 702 -21.61 -16.28 2.55
N ASP A 703 -22.07 -15.03 2.53
CA ASP A 703 -21.42 -13.85 3.14
C ASP A 703 -21.38 -13.92 4.69
N ALA A 704 -22.30 -14.66 5.30
CA ALA A 704 -22.38 -14.85 6.75
C ALA A 704 -21.81 -16.20 7.24
N MET A 705 -21.39 -17.07 6.33
CA MET A 705 -20.69 -18.32 6.63
C MET A 705 -19.20 -18.09 6.86
N PRO A 706 -18.52 -19.01 7.58
CA PRO A 706 -17.05 -19.04 7.61
C PRO A 706 -16.46 -19.13 6.19
N ALA A 707 -15.33 -18.47 5.95
CA ALA A 707 -14.73 -18.33 4.62
C ALA A 707 -14.49 -19.68 3.93
N GLU A 708 -14.05 -20.71 4.64
CA GLU A 708 -13.82 -22.04 4.05
C GLU A 708 -15.12 -22.74 3.61
N VAL A 709 -16.22 -22.50 4.32
CA VAL A 709 -17.54 -23.03 3.96
C VAL A 709 -18.09 -22.28 2.75
N ARG A 710 -17.98 -20.94 2.74
CA ARG A 710 -18.35 -20.06 1.63
C ARG A 710 -17.62 -20.46 0.34
N ASP A 711 -16.29 -20.55 0.39
CA ASP A 711 -15.47 -20.85 -0.78
C ASP A 711 -15.77 -22.26 -1.33
N ALA A 712 -15.97 -23.24 -0.44
CA ALA A 712 -16.40 -24.57 -0.83
C ALA A 712 -17.80 -24.59 -1.45
N PHE A 713 -18.71 -23.74 -0.97
CA PHE A 713 -20.06 -23.61 -1.49
C PHE A 713 -20.04 -23.05 -2.92
N ALA A 714 -19.27 -21.98 -3.17
CA ALA A 714 -19.09 -21.44 -4.52
C ALA A 714 -18.51 -22.49 -5.50
N LEU A 715 -17.56 -23.31 -5.06
CA LEU A 715 -17.01 -24.39 -5.89
C LEU A 715 -18.03 -25.52 -6.15
N ALA A 716 -18.81 -25.89 -5.14
CA ALA A 716 -19.90 -26.85 -5.27
C ALA A 716 -20.96 -26.38 -6.28
N VAL A 717 -21.25 -25.09 -6.32
CA VAL A 717 -22.17 -24.46 -7.28
C VAL A 717 -21.71 -24.69 -8.72
N LEU A 718 -20.44 -24.43 -9.02
CA LEU A 718 -19.87 -24.67 -10.35
C LEU A 718 -19.99 -26.13 -10.75
N ARG A 719 -19.59 -27.04 -9.84
CA ARG A 719 -19.60 -28.49 -10.07
C ARG A 719 -21.01 -29.03 -10.30
N PHE A 720 -22.00 -28.58 -9.52
CA PHE A 720 -23.40 -28.95 -9.71
C PHE A 720 -23.99 -28.38 -11.00
N LEU A 721 -23.69 -27.13 -11.34
CA LEU A 721 -24.17 -26.53 -12.60
C LEU A 721 -23.67 -27.30 -13.82
N ALA A 722 -22.44 -27.80 -13.75
CA ALA A 722 -21.84 -28.62 -14.78
C ALA A 722 -22.38 -30.05 -14.82
N ASP A 723 -22.52 -30.67 -13.64
CA ASP A 723 -22.97 -32.04 -13.47
C ASP A 723 -23.93 -32.13 -12.27
N PRO A 724 -25.25 -32.13 -12.51
CA PRO A 724 -26.24 -32.19 -11.43
C PRO A 724 -26.23 -33.55 -10.69
N GLU A 725 -25.64 -34.61 -11.26
CA GLU A 725 -25.49 -35.90 -10.58
C GLU A 725 -24.47 -35.82 -9.44
N SER A 726 -23.58 -34.83 -9.46
CA SER A 726 -22.56 -34.61 -8.41
C SER A 726 -23.11 -34.06 -7.09
N LEU A 727 -24.40 -33.72 -7.00
CA LEU A 727 -25.00 -33.02 -5.85
C LEU A 727 -24.76 -33.75 -4.52
N ASP A 728 -24.91 -35.07 -4.50
CA ASP A 728 -24.75 -35.87 -3.28
C ASP A 728 -23.33 -35.76 -2.71
N ASP A 729 -22.33 -35.78 -3.59
CA ASP A 729 -20.92 -35.64 -3.23
C ASP A 729 -20.60 -34.22 -2.79
N GLN A 730 -21.13 -33.20 -3.49
CA GLN A 730 -20.90 -31.80 -3.12
C GLN A 730 -21.48 -31.47 -1.74
N LEU A 731 -22.71 -31.91 -1.45
CA LEU A 731 -23.33 -31.69 -0.14
C LEU A 731 -22.58 -32.44 0.98
N ALA A 732 -22.04 -33.63 0.69
CA ALA A 732 -21.20 -34.38 1.64
C ALA A 732 -19.88 -33.66 1.94
N ILE A 733 -19.25 -33.05 0.93
CA ILE A 733 -18.03 -32.26 1.08
C ILE A 733 -18.31 -31.02 1.95
N LEU A 734 -19.42 -30.32 1.70
CA LEU A 734 -19.81 -29.14 2.48
C LEU A 734 -20.06 -29.48 3.96
N ASP A 735 -20.72 -30.61 4.26
CA ASP A 735 -20.89 -31.06 5.64
C ASP A 735 -19.54 -31.37 6.32
N LYS A 736 -18.60 -32.02 5.63
CA LYS A 736 -17.26 -32.30 6.19
C LYS A 736 -16.46 -31.01 6.47
N ILE A 737 -16.53 -30.03 5.57
CA ILE A 737 -15.84 -28.75 5.74
C ILE A 737 -16.45 -27.99 6.92
N LYS A 738 -17.79 -27.89 6.98
CA LYS A 738 -18.52 -27.32 8.12
C LYS A 738 -18.14 -27.98 9.45
N GLU A 739 -18.05 -29.31 9.50
CA GLU A 739 -17.66 -30.03 10.71
C GLU A 739 -16.23 -29.71 11.17
N ARG A 740 -15.30 -29.49 10.23
CA ARG A 740 -13.92 -29.12 10.53
C ARG A 740 -13.78 -27.66 10.96
N THR A 741 -14.47 -26.75 10.27
CA THR A 741 -14.39 -25.31 10.53
C THR A 741 -15.15 -24.92 11.80
N GLY A 742 -16.23 -25.62 12.14
CA GLY A 742 -17.08 -25.31 13.28
C GLY A 742 -18.26 -24.40 12.92
N ARG A 743 -19.02 -23.99 13.93
CA ARG A 743 -20.20 -23.14 13.76
C ARG A 743 -19.81 -21.67 13.66
N SER A 744 -20.61 -20.90 12.92
CA SER A 744 -20.46 -19.44 12.86
C SER A 744 -20.62 -18.83 14.26
N PRO A 745 -19.79 -17.84 14.64
CA PRO A 745 -19.99 -17.07 15.88
C PRO A 745 -21.26 -16.19 15.85
N LEU A 746 -21.86 -15.99 14.67
CA LEU A 746 -23.08 -15.21 14.49
C LEU A 746 -24.29 -15.99 15.02
N THR A 747 -25.08 -15.35 15.90
CA THR A 747 -26.26 -15.96 16.54
C THR A 747 -27.52 -15.83 15.70
N SER A 748 -27.62 -14.79 14.88
CA SER A 748 -28.64 -14.62 13.84
C SER A 748 -28.07 -13.78 12.70
N VAL A 749 -28.56 -14.03 11.51
CA VAL A 749 -28.19 -13.30 10.28
C VAL A 749 -29.40 -12.59 9.66
N CYS A 750 -30.57 -12.75 10.27
CA CYS A 750 -31.82 -12.17 9.82
C CYS A 750 -32.44 -11.26 10.88
N SER A 751 -32.89 -10.07 10.49
CA SER A 751 -33.74 -9.23 11.33
C SER A 751 -34.63 -8.30 10.50
N SER A 752 -35.78 -7.94 11.06
CA SER A 752 -36.67 -6.90 10.53
C SER A 752 -36.38 -5.52 11.14
N HIS A 753 -35.44 -5.42 12.10
CA HIS A 753 -35.09 -4.21 12.85
C HIS A 753 -33.59 -4.08 13.17
#